data_AF-Q0P8H6-F1
#
_entry.id   AF-Q0P8H6-F1
#
_cell.length_a   1.000
_cell.length_b   1.000
_cell.length_c   1.000
_cell.angle_alpha   90.00
_cell.angle_beta   90.00
_cell.angle_gamma   90.00
#
_symmetry.space_group_name_H-M   'P 1'
#
loop_
_entity.id
_entity.type
_entity.pdbx_description
1 polymer ?
#
loop_
_entity_poly.entity_id
_entity_poly.type
_entity_poly.pdbx_seq_one_letter_code
_entity_poly.pdbx_strand_id
1 'polypeptide(L)'
;MMNYNTPKVSIVVPSLNSISYIRECIDSILNQTLKDIEILCIDANSTDGTLEVLKNYEKKDKRLRVIISDKKSYGYQMNLGIKEAKGEYLGIVESDDYIKTNMYERLYEIAKKNDCEVVKGDFYILESNKGKYSKITPIDFLYNQIISFKTHPNIFNFQSINPIGIYRLDLLRTNQIKLNETPGASYQDNGLWFQIFALAKSIYFINEAFYMLRRDNPNSSVKSKEKVYCACEEYDFIRDFLKKHPDLEKTLAPICALHRFGNYMFTLERIDERYKLDFLKRFSQDFRKILKDKELDENLFGDGDMKIIYSIVENPENYYFLYMGYCNDMFGKLYFGASERIKWQLSYRIGKLLIDLKNPVQILKFPFKLFLEIKQFKFEQKIYKTTIKFYPNLQLPPLEEYSDYEQALKTKKHLSYILGKSFINNPILFIFKIKKIYKQYKKDISSSKKNIKELSDYDFLLNRHKQIFDYTPDFKCPVTFNEKLIYRILYDRSCIYSFLADKIKMRFYVASALSDNHEYSWDKIDILNEKSILFNNIDDLQDKIFETNKCKYLPKIYGIYKNIYDINFNELPNSFVLKTNHDCGGYVIVENKQEFLRDTVVFSNAMKKLKKHLEWNYYSVFREWHYKDIEPRVFAEELLLGENKKPADTYKFHIFDKENLSNNFIQVTTDRFDNYQRAMFDLSWNLAPFNFMYDNKNVTMIPKKPNLLDSMINISLILAKPFDYVRVDLYQFDKKIYIGELTFTHGAAGEKVIPKEWDKKLGDLWRLKRLDNASK
;
A
#
# COMPACT_ATOMS: atom_id res chain seq x y z
N MET A 1 20.97 -19.97 55.24
CA MET A 1 20.62 -20.05 53.81
C MET A 1 20.80 -18.66 53.21
N MET A 2 21.74 -18.46 52.28
CA MET A 2 21.75 -17.20 51.51
C MET A 2 20.53 -17.21 50.60
N ASN A 3 19.52 -16.37 50.89
CA ASN A 3 18.48 -16.06 49.92
C ASN A 3 19.16 -15.37 48.74
N TYR A 4 19.56 -16.13 47.72
CA TYR A 4 19.91 -15.55 46.43
C TYR A 4 18.62 -14.94 45.88
N ASN A 5 18.51 -13.62 45.97
CA ASN A 5 17.39 -12.90 45.37
C ASN A 5 17.47 -13.13 43.86
N THR A 6 16.49 -13.85 43.30
CA THR A 6 16.38 -14.13 41.86
C THR A 6 16.43 -12.79 41.10
N PRO A 7 17.35 -12.61 40.12
CA PRO A 7 17.36 -11.39 39.31
C PRO A 7 16.00 -11.18 38.63
N LYS A 8 15.62 -9.92 38.40
CA LYS A 8 14.40 -9.62 37.62
C LYS A 8 14.61 -9.95 36.14
N VAL A 9 15.78 -9.62 35.61
CA VAL A 9 16.15 -9.87 34.21
C VAL A 9 17.59 -10.42 34.13
N SER A 10 17.78 -11.55 33.45
CA SER A 10 19.08 -12.02 32.96
C SER A 10 19.29 -11.53 31.54
N ILE A 11 20.40 -10.85 31.28
CA ILE A 11 20.72 -10.23 30.00
C ILE A 11 21.85 -11.02 29.34
N VAL A 12 21.57 -11.66 28.21
CA VAL A 12 22.58 -12.42 27.45
C VAL A 12 23.21 -11.52 26.40
N VAL A 13 24.54 -11.51 26.37
CA VAL A 13 25.36 -10.79 25.39
C VAL A 13 26.21 -11.81 24.62
N PRO A 14 25.77 -12.29 23.45
CA PRO A 14 26.60 -13.14 22.59
C PRO A 14 27.73 -12.30 21.98
N SER A 15 28.96 -12.77 22.12
CA SER A 15 30.17 -12.02 21.75
C SER A 15 31.12 -12.85 20.89
N LEU A 16 31.60 -12.26 19.80
CA LEU A 16 32.70 -12.77 19.00
C LEU A 16 33.36 -11.61 18.23
N ASN A 17 34.58 -11.24 18.63
CA ASN A 17 35.39 -10.21 17.99
C ASN A 17 34.66 -8.86 17.79
N SER A 18 34.16 -8.29 18.88
CA SER A 18 33.35 -7.06 18.89
C SER A 18 34.07 -5.87 19.55
N ILE A 19 35.40 -5.81 19.49
CA ILE A 19 36.20 -4.86 20.28
C ILE A 19 35.81 -3.39 20.06
N SER A 20 35.38 -3.06 18.84
CA SER A 20 34.97 -1.69 18.46
C SER A 20 33.68 -1.22 19.14
N TYR A 21 32.87 -2.13 19.68
CA TYR A 21 31.52 -1.83 20.16
C TYR A 21 31.28 -2.31 21.59
N ILE A 22 31.99 -3.35 22.03
CA ILE A 22 31.68 -4.08 23.27
C ILE A 22 31.66 -3.20 24.52
N ARG A 23 32.50 -2.16 24.60
CA ARG A 23 32.53 -1.25 25.76
C ARG A 23 31.22 -0.50 25.93
N GLU A 24 30.72 0.10 24.85
CA GLU A 24 29.47 0.86 24.86
C GLU A 24 28.27 -0.06 25.10
N CYS A 25 28.27 -1.25 24.49
CA CYS A 25 27.28 -2.29 24.77
C CYS A 25 27.20 -2.57 26.28
N ILE A 26 28.32 -2.97 26.90
CA ILE A 26 28.36 -3.32 28.32
C ILE A 26 28.06 -2.12 29.23
N ASP A 27 28.61 -0.94 28.94
CA ASP A 27 28.32 0.28 29.71
C ASP A 27 26.83 0.63 29.66
N SER A 28 26.15 0.43 28.52
CA SER A 28 24.71 0.67 28.39
C SER A 28 23.85 -0.28 29.24
N ILE A 29 24.34 -1.51 29.46
CA ILE A 29 23.69 -2.51 30.31
C ILE A 29 23.97 -2.25 31.79
N LEU A 30 25.21 -1.94 32.15
CA LEU A 30 25.59 -1.67 33.55
C LEU A 30 24.88 -0.44 34.12
N ASN A 31 24.60 0.54 33.26
CA ASN A 31 23.91 1.80 33.58
C ASN A 31 22.37 1.70 33.53
N GLN A 32 21.80 0.50 33.45
CA GLN A 32 20.35 0.34 33.53
C GLN A 32 19.78 0.87 34.87
N THR A 33 18.59 1.48 34.82
CA THR A 33 17.86 1.93 36.02
C THR A 33 17.42 0.74 36.87
N LEU A 34 16.99 -0.36 36.24
CA LEU A 34 16.76 -1.65 36.90
C LEU A 34 18.07 -2.23 37.45
N LYS A 35 18.21 -2.30 38.78
CA LYS A 35 19.45 -2.76 39.42
C LYS A 35 19.53 -4.27 39.61
N ASP A 36 18.38 -4.94 39.79
CA ASP A 36 18.26 -6.39 39.99
C ASP A 36 18.39 -7.15 38.66
N ILE A 37 19.58 -7.08 38.06
CA ILE A 37 19.90 -7.72 36.78
C ILE A 37 21.11 -8.66 36.93
N GLU A 38 21.14 -9.69 36.09
CA GLU A 38 22.29 -10.54 35.84
C GLU A 38 22.75 -10.32 34.39
N ILE A 39 24.05 -10.24 34.14
CA ILE A 39 24.61 -10.01 32.79
C ILE A 39 25.51 -11.20 32.45
N LEU A 40 25.13 -11.94 31.40
CA LEU A 40 25.82 -13.13 30.93
C LEU A 40 26.48 -12.85 29.58
N CYS A 41 27.77 -12.54 29.60
CA CYS A 41 28.56 -12.37 28.38
C CYS A 41 29.05 -13.74 27.92
N ILE A 42 28.49 -14.25 26.81
CA ILE A 42 28.84 -15.56 26.26
C ILE A 42 29.80 -15.35 25.10
N ASP A 43 31.10 -15.50 25.34
CA ASP A 43 32.14 -15.18 24.37
C ASP A 43 32.68 -16.44 23.68
N ALA A 44 32.70 -16.45 22.34
CA ALA A 44 33.14 -17.60 21.54
C ALA A 44 34.64 -17.58 21.22
N ASN A 45 35.46 -17.39 22.26
CA ASN A 45 36.92 -17.23 22.17
C ASN A 45 37.34 -16.11 21.22
N SER A 46 36.94 -14.88 21.53
CA SER A 46 37.39 -13.69 20.81
C SER A 46 38.91 -13.53 20.89
N THR A 47 39.52 -13.06 19.80
CA THR A 47 40.98 -12.92 19.65
C THR A 47 41.43 -11.48 19.37
N ASP A 48 40.51 -10.52 19.40
CA ASP A 48 40.73 -9.11 19.06
C ASP A 48 40.84 -8.18 20.29
N GLY A 49 40.91 -8.74 21.50
CA GLY A 49 40.88 -7.99 22.76
C GLY A 49 39.50 -7.95 23.44
N THR A 50 38.44 -8.43 22.79
CA THR A 50 37.07 -8.38 23.34
C THR A 50 36.95 -9.18 24.64
N LEU A 51 37.51 -10.38 24.69
CA LEU A 51 37.43 -11.26 25.86
C LEU A 51 38.13 -10.63 27.08
N GLU A 52 39.30 -10.02 26.88
CA GLU A 52 40.07 -9.33 27.90
C GLU A 52 39.29 -8.13 28.47
N VAL A 53 38.60 -7.38 27.61
CA VAL A 53 37.72 -6.29 28.02
C VAL A 53 36.57 -6.81 28.88
N LEU A 54 35.89 -7.88 28.43
CA LEU A 54 34.81 -8.51 29.19
C LEU A 54 35.27 -9.02 30.55
N LYS A 55 36.42 -9.70 30.62
CA LYS A 55 37.02 -10.16 31.88
C LYS A 55 37.39 -9.01 32.82
N ASN A 56 37.74 -7.83 32.28
CA ASN A 56 37.96 -6.65 33.10
C ASN A 56 36.65 -6.11 33.70
N TYR A 57 35.54 -6.15 32.96
CA TYR A 57 34.23 -5.79 33.50
C TYR A 57 33.74 -6.80 34.55
N GLU A 58 33.94 -8.10 34.34
CA GLU A 58 33.58 -9.17 35.31
C GLU A 58 34.26 -8.95 36.68
N LYS A 59 35.50 -8.47 36.68
CA LYS A 59 36.22 -8.12 37.92
C LYS A 59 35.64 -6.89 38.63
N LYS A 60 35.00 -5.98 37.90
CA LYS A 60 34.52 -4.68 38.39
C LYS A 60 33.06 -4.70 38.83
N ASP A 61 32.21 -5.52 38.21
CA ASP A 61 30.79 -5.62 38.55
C ASP A 61 30.36 -7.08 38.71
N LYS A 62 29.98 -7.43 39.95
CA LYS A 62 29.56 -8.79 40.33
C LYS A 62 28.29 -9.29 39.63
N ARG A 63 27.53 -8.39 38.99
CA ARG A 63 26.34 -8.76 38.20
C ARG A 63 26.73 -9.35 36.85
N LEU A 64 27.95 -9.08 36.38
CA LEU A 64 28.46 -9.54 35.09
C LEU A 64 29.30 -10.81 35.25
N ARG A 65 29.00 -11.80 34.43
CA ARG A 65 29.73 -13.07 34.34
C ARG A 65 30.07 -13.37 32.88
N VAL A 66 31.32 -13.77 32.66
CA VAL A 66 31.85 -14.10 31.34
C VAL A 66 32.00 -15.61 31.23
N ILE A 67 31.23 -16.21 30.33
CA ILE A 67 31.23 -17.64 30.05
C ILE A 67 31.88 -17.86 28.67
N ILE A 68 32.89 -18.71 28.63
CA ILE A 68 33.56 -19.06 27.37
C ILE A 68 32.76 -20.15 26.67
N SER A 69 32.41 -19.89 25.42
CA SER A 69 31.78 -20.86 24.54
C SER A 69 32.85 -21.62 23.76
N ASP A 70 32.76 -22.95 23.76
CA ASP A 70 33.64 -23.86 23.02
C ASP A 70 33.28 -23.98 21.53
N LYS A 71 32.14 -23.41 21.10
CA LYS A 71 31.71 -23.39 19.70
C LYS A 71 31.50 -21.96 19.20
N LYS A 72 32.04 -21.67 18.01
CA LYS A 72 31.77 -20.41 17.29
C LYS A 72 30.41 -20.47 16.59
N SER A 73 29.33 -20.50 17.37
CA SER A 73 27.94 -20.51 16.89
C SER A 73 27.10 -19.58 17.75
N TYR A 74 26.43 -18.63 17.11
CA TYR A 74 25.54 -17.69 17.79
C TYR A 74 24.43 -18.42 18.54
N GLY A 75 23.80 -19.42 17.90
CA GLY A 75 22.72 -20.19 18.53
C GLY A 75 23.21 -20.98 19.73
N TYR A 76 24.41 -21.55 19.67
CA TYR A 76 25.00 -22.24 20.83
C TYR A 76 25.31 -21.28 21.98
N GLN A 77 25.86 -20.08 21.69
CA GLN A 77 26.08 -19.04 22.70
C GLN A 77 24.77 -18.64 23.39
N MET A 78 23.70 -18.45 22.62
CA MET A 78 22.38 -18.13 23.15
C MET A 78 21.77 -19.28 23.97
N ASN A 79 21.87 -20.52 23.50
CA ASN A 79 21.41 -21.71 24.23
C ASN A 79 22.12 -21.85 25.58
N LEU A 80 23.44 -21.59 25.61
CA LEU A 80 24.23 -21.56 26.83
C LEU A 80 23.79 -20.42 27.76
N GLY A 81 23.52 -19.23 27.22
CA GLY A 81 22.97 -18.11 27.98
C GLY A 81 21.61 -18.41 28.62
N ILE A 82 20.68 -19.02 27.87
CA ILE A 82 19.36 -19.43 28.37
C ILE A 82 19.49 -20.48 29.48
N LYS A 83 20.41 -21.44 29.30
CA LYS A 83 20.70 -22.47 30.32
C LYS A 83 21.20 -21.83 31.61
N GLU A 84 22.11 -20.87 31.51
CA GLU A 84 22.80 -20.25 32.65
C GLU A 84 22.03 -19.12 33.34
N ALA A 85 21.05 -18.52 32.65
CA ALA A 85 20.22 -17.43 33.18
C ALA A 85 19.48 -17.83 34.46
N LYS A 86 19.39 -16.90 35.43
CA LYS A 86 18.68 -17.12 36.69
C LYS A 86 17.51 -16.19 36.90
N GLY A 87 17.31 -15.19 36.03
CA GLY A 87 16.31 -14.16 36.20
C GLY A 87 14.88 -14.64 35.92
N GLU A 88 13.90 -13.85 36.34
CA GLU A 88 12.48 -14.08 36.00
C GLU A 88 12.24 -13.94 34.49
N TYR A 89 12.88 -12.94 33.88
CA TYR A 89 12.89 -12.70 32.43
C TYR A 89 14.29 -12.78 31.84
N LEU A 90 14.37 -13.03 30.54
CA LEU A 90 15.56 -12.99 29.70
C LEU A 90 15.52 -11.78 28.78
N GLY A 91 16.57 -10.98 28.78
CA GLY A 91 16.86 -9.96 27.76
C GLY A 91 18.04 -10.37 26.89
N ILE A 92 18.15 -9.79 25.69
CA ILE A 92 19.24 -10.03 24.75
C ILE A 92 19.80 -8.68 24.31
N VAL A 93 21.12 -8.53 24.27
CA VAL A 93 21.79 -7.38 23.66
C VAL A 93 22.92 -7.90 22.78
N GLU A 94 22.85 -7.63 21.48
CA GLU A 94 23.95 -7.91 20.55
C GLU A 94 25.20 -7.11 20.94
N SER A 95 26.38 -7.73 20.80
CA SER A 95 27.65 -7.13 21.23
C SER A 95 28.07 -5.90 20.43
N ASP A 96 27.47 -5.65 19.27
CA ASP A 96 27.66 -4.45 18.46
C ASP A 96 26.59 -3.36 18.67
N ASP A 97 25.56 -3.63 19.46
CA ASP A 97 24.46 -2.71 19.74
C ASP A 97 24.54 -2.09 21.14
N TYR A 98 23.60 -1.20 21.45
CA TYR A 98 23.43 -0.66 22.80
C TYR A 98 21.97 -0.31 23.09
N ILE A 99 21.68 -0.02 24.36
CA ILE A 99 20.31 0.21 24.83
C ILE A 99 20.18 1.51 25.64
N LYS A 100 18.98 2.10 25.65
CA LYS A 100 18.66 3.20 26.57
C LYS A 100 18.67 2.71 28.03
N THR A 101 19.05 3.59 28.94
CA THR A 101 19.24 3.30 30.38
C THR A 101 17.99 2.78 31.10
N ASN A 102 16.78 3.06 30.59
CA ASN A 102 15.53 2.63 31.22
C ASN A 102 14.85 1.44 30.53
N MET A 103 15.49 0.80 29.55
CA MET A 103 14.87 -0.25 28.73
C MET A 103 14.29 -1.38 29.58
N TYR A 104 15.12 -2.04 30.40
CA TYR A 104 14.68 -3.24 31.10
C TYR A 104 13.76 -2.94 32.29
N GLU A 105 13.88 -1.77 32.92
CA GLU A 105 12.93 -1.34 33.94
C GLU A 105 11.53 -1.20 33.35
N ARG A 106 11.39 -0.45 32.25
CA ARG A 106 10.10 -0.23 31.58
C ARG A 106 9.49 -1.53 31.09
N LEU A 107 10.27 -2.37 30.39
CA LEU A 107 9.78 -3.65 29.89
C LEU A 107 9.33 -4.58 31.03
N TYR A 108 10.10 -4.64 32.12
CA TYR A 108 9.77 -5.47 33.29
C TYR A 108 8.51 -4.96 34.01
N GLU A 109 8.36 -3.66 34.22
CA GLU A 109 7.16 -3.06 34.83
C GLU A 109 5.89 -3.45 34.07
N ILE A 110 5.92 -3.38 32.74
CA ILE A 110 4.79 -3.76 31.88
C ILE A 110 4.52 -5.26 31.97
N ALA A 111 5.58 -6.08 31.92
CA ALA A 111 5.47 -7.52 32.03
C ALA A 111 4.82 -7.94 33.35
N LYS A 112 5.20 -7.31 34.47
CA LYS A 112 4.61 -7.58 35.79
C LYS A 112 3.20 -7.02 35.93
N LYS A 113 2.94 -5.80 35.44
CA LYS A 113 1.62 -5.17 35.52
C LYS A 113 0.55 -5.96 34.77
N ASN A 114 0.91 -6.57 33.64
CA ASN A 114 -0.02 -7.26 32.74
C ASN A 114 0.16 -8.79 32.70
N ASP A 115 1.02 -9.35 33.57
CA ASP A 115 1.41 -10.77 33.56
C ASP A 115 1.73 -11.33 32.16
N CYS A 116 2.61 -10.64 31.43
CA CYS A 116 2.97 -11.01 30.06
C CYS A 116 4.17 -11.94 30.01
N GLU A 117 4.13 -12.96 29.16
CA GLU A 117 5.29 -13.84 28.91
C GLU A 117 6.33 -13.16 28.02
N VAL A 118 5.90 -12.23 27.15
CA VAL A 118 6.77 -11.47 26.24
C VAL A 118 6.35 -10.01 26.23
N VAL A 119 7.33 -9.10 26.36
CA VAL A 119 7.11 -7.66 26.13
C VAL A 119 8.16 -7.15 25.14
N LYS A 120 7.73 -6.45 24.09
CA LYS A 120 8.61 -5.87 23.06
C LYS A 120 8.31 -4.39 22.88
N GLY A 121 9.37 -3.59 22.72
CA GLY A 121 9.28 -2.17 22.37
C GLY A 121 9.73 -1.90 20.94
N ASP A 122 9.40 -0.71 20.45
CA ASP A 122 9.96 -0.17 19.21
C ASP A 122 11.49 0.02 19.33
N PHE A 123 12.15 0.45 18.25
CA PHE A 123 13.61 0.53 18.21
C PHE A 123 14.11 1.66 17.31
N TYR A 124 15.38 1.99 17.44
CA TYR A 124 16.09 2.87 16.53
C TYR A 124 17.01 2.07 15.62
N ILE A 125 16.99 2.38 14.33
CA ILE A 125 18.02 1.94 13.38
C ILE A 125 19.06 3.05 13.27
N LEU A 126 20.31 2.72 13.55
CA LEU A 126 21.45 3.63 13.44
C LEU A 126 22.17 3.45 12.10
N GLU A 127 22.16 4.52 11.30
CA GLU A 127 22.94 4.65 10.08
C GLU A 127 23.72 5.97 10.12
N SER A 128 25.05 5.92 10.01
CA SER A 128 25.91 7.12 9.97
C SER A 128 25.59 8.16 11.07
N ASN A 129 25.47 7.69 12.33
CA ASN A 129 25.13 8.47 13.52
C ASN A 129 23.71 9.07 13.58
N LYS A 130 22.79 8.73 12.66
CA LYS A 130 21.38 9.14 12.74
C LYS A 130 20.50 7.96 13.17
N GLY A 131 19.72 8.14 14.23
CA GLY A 131 18.72 7.19 14.68
C GLY A 131 17.38 7.39 13.99
N LYS A 132 16.93 6.38 13.23
CA LYS A 132 15.58 6.32 12.65
C LYS A 132 14.68 5.47 13.54
N TYR A 133 13.64 6.10 14.09
CA TYR A 133 12.59 5.40 14.83
C TYR A 133 11.90 4.38 13.92
N SER A 134 11.77 3.15 14.40
CA SER A 134 11.17 2.02 13.68
C SER A 134 10.17 1.30 14.60
N LYS A 135 8.97 1.07 14.07
CA LYS A 135 7.88 0.38 14.77
C LYS A 135 8.00 -1.13 14.65
N ILE A 136 7.62 -1.87 15.70
CA ILE A 136 7.44 -3.33 15.63
C ILE A 136 6.36 -3.68 14.60
N THR A 137 5.25 -2.94 14.63
CA THR A 137 4.10 -3.15 13.74
C THR A 137 3.56 -1.82 13.22
N PRO A 138 3.12 -1.75 11.95
CA PRO A 138 2.42 -0.56 11.46
C PRO A 138 0.99 -0.42 12.02
N ILE A 139 0.49 -1.43 12.74
CA ILE A 139 -0.89 -1.50 13.23
C ILE A 139 -0.96 -0.91 14.65
N ASP A 140 -1.33 0.36 14.74
CA ASP A 140 -1.30 1.13 15.99
C ASP A 140 -2.18 0.54 17.10
N PHE A 141 -3.32 -0.10 16.78
CA PHE A 141 -4.21 -0.65 17.81
C PHE A 141 -3.62 -1.88 18.51
N LEU A 142 -2.63 -2.58 17.93
CA LEU A 142 -1.99 -3.76 18.55
C LEU A 142 -1.03 -3.40 19.67
N TYR A 143 -0.71 -2.13 19.85
CA TYR A 143 0.05 -1.65 20.98
C TYR A 143 -0.81 -1.58 22.25
N ASN A 144 -0.16 -1.71 23.39
CA ASN A 144 -0.75 -1.52 24.71
C ASN A 144 -1.89 -2.49 25.07
N GLN A 145 -1.88 -3.68 24.48
CA GLN A 145 -2.80 -4.79 24.79
C GLN A 145 -2.09 -6.15 24.76
N ILE A 146 -2.69 -7.15 25.41
CA ILE A 146 -2.19 -8.53 25.40
C ILE A 146 -2.67 -9.23 24.13
N ILE A 147 -1.72 -9.70 23.33
CA ILE A 147 -1.96 -10.45 22.09
C ILE A 147 -1.23 -11.80 22.12
N SER A 148 -1.59 -12.69 21.21
CA SER A 148 -0.87 -13.93 20.94
C SER A 148 -1.13 -14.34 19.50
N PHE A 149 -0.40 -15.35 19.01
CA PHE A 149 -0.71 -15.97 17.73
C PHE A 149 -2.18 -16.42 17.64
N LYS A 150 -2.77 -16.93 18.74
CA LYS A 150 -4.17 -17.39 18.75
C LYS A 150 -5.18 -16.27 18.58
N THR A 151 -4.91 -15.08 19.15
CA THR A 151 -5.82 -13.92 19.03
C THR A 151 -5.54 -13.09 17.77
N HIS A 152 -4.27 -13.06 17.32
CA HIS A 152 -3.81 -12.28 16.18
C HIS A 152 -2.79 -13.10 15.36
N PRO A 153 -3.24 -14.00 14.46
CA PRO A 153 -2.34 -14.83 13.64
C PRO A 153 -1.33 -14.03 12.81
N ASN A 154 -1.69 -12.81 12.42
CA ASN A 154 -0.83 -11.91 11.65
C ASN A 154 0.37 -11.38 12.44
N ILE A 155 0.54 -11.74 13.71
CA ILE A 155 1.69 -11.34 14.52
C ILE A 155 3.04 -11.76 13.90
N PHE A 156 3.03 -12.83 13.09
CA PHE A 156 4.20 -13.28 12.35
C PHE A 156 4.62 -12.31 11.22
N ASN A 157 3.73 -11.43 10.75
CA ASN A 157 4.05 -10.43 9.72
C ASN A 157 4.82 -9.21 10.26
N PHE A 158 5.05 -9.12 11.57
CA PHE A 158 5.70 -7.99 12.23
C PHE A 158 7.20 -8.24 12.47
N GLN A 159 7.91 -7.24 13.03
CA GLN A 159 9.36 -7.32 13.21
C GLN A 159 9.79 -8.50 14.09
N SER A 160 10.61 -9.40 13.53
CA SER A 160 11.14 -10.61 14.18
C SER A 160 12.35 -10.36 15.09
N ILE A 161 12.75 -9.10 15.28
CA ILE A 161 13.96 -8.72 16.01
C ILE A 161 13.85 -9.14 17.49
N ASN A 162 14.69 -10.05 17.97
CA ASN A 162 14.62 -10.56 19.34
C ASN A 162 15.16 -9.60 20.42
N PRO A 163 16.24 -8.83 20.19
CA PRO A 163 16.80 -7.96 21.23
C PRO A 163 15.90 -6.84 21.77
N ILE A 164 14.83 -6.46 21.07
CA ILE A 164 13.95 -5.33 21.44
C ILE A 164 12.94 -5.65 22.56
N GLY A 165 13.10 -6.78 23.26
CA GLY A 165 12.13 -7.24 24.25
C GLY A 165 12.72 -8.07 25.39
N ILE A 166 11.83 -8.55 26.25
CA ILE A 166 12.11 -9.51 27.31
C ILE A 166 11.17 -10.71 27.24
N TYR A 167 11.66 -11.86 27.67
CA TYR A 167 11.00 -13.16 27.55
C TYR A 167 11.00 -13.86 28.89
N ARG A 168 9.85 -14.29 29.40
CA ARG A 168 9.78 -15.03 30.66
C ARG A 168 10.67 -16.27 30.56
N LEU A 169 11.58 -16.46 31.52
CA LEU A 169 12.57 -17.53 31.41
C LEU A 169 11.90 -18.93 31.48
N ASP A 170 10.79 -19.03 32.20
CA ASP A 170 9.96 -20.24 32.25
C ASP A 170 9.41 -20.61 30.85
N LEU A 171 8.90 -19.66 30.07
CA LEU A 171 8.40 -19.90 28.70
C LEU A 171 9.47 -20.63 27.88
N LEU A 172 10.71 -20.16 27.94
CA LEU A 172 11.82 -20.74 27.18
C LEU A 172 12.19 -22.15 27.68
N ARG A 173 12.24 -22.35 28.99
CA ARG A 173 12.66 -23.62 29.60
C ARG A 173 11.60 -24.70 29.52
N THR A 174 10.37 -24.38 29.92
CA THR A 174 9.23 -25.30 29.93
C THR A 174 8.97 -25.85 28.53
N ASN A 175 9.08 -24.99 27.50
CA ASN A 175 8.88 -25.39 26.11
C ASN A 175 10.17 -25.82 25.38
N GLN A 176 11.31 -25.87 26.08
CA GLN A 176 12.62 -26.23 25.52
C GLN A 176 12.98 -25.44 24.25
N ILE A 177 12.65 -24.14 24.23
CA ILE A 177 12.96 -23.24 23.11
C ILE A 177 14.48 -23.13 22.99
N LYS A 178 14.99 -23.48 21.82
CA LYS A 178 16.43 -23.47 21.50
C LYS A 178 16.69 -22.85 20.15
N LEU A 179 17.82 -22.19 20.03
CA LEU A 179 18.34 -21.72 18.75
C LEU A 179 19.05 -22.85 18.02
N ASN A 180 19.02 -22.78 16.69
CA ASN A 180 19.80 -23.65 15.83
C ASN A 180 21.30 -23.41 16.05
N GLU A 181 22.09 -24.48 16.24
CA GLU A 181 23.52 -24.37 16.59
C GLU A 181 24.45 -24.40 15.36
N THR A 182 23.96 -23.95 14.20
CA THR A 182 24.77 -23.85 12.98
C THR A 182 26.01 -22.96 13.21
N PRO A 183 27.14 -23.25 12.54
CA PRO A 183 28.36 -22.44 12.70
C PRO A 183 28.16 -20.97 12.31
N GLY A 184 28.82 -20.08 13.07
CA GLY A 184 28.77 -18.64 12.86
C GLY A 184 27.46 -17.98 13.31
N ALA A 185 27.28 -16.73 12.91
CA ALA A 185 26.06 -15.94 13.15
C ALA A 185 25.34 -15.69 11.82
N SER A 186 24.23 -16.38 11.58
CA SER A 186 23.35 -16.15 10.43
C SER A 186 21.97 -16.76 10.67
N TYR A 187 20.94 -15.92 10.68
CA TYR A 187 19.52 -16.30 10.66
C TYR A 187 18.98 -17.09 11.86
N GLN A 188 19.81 -17.53 12.82
CA GLN A 188 19.34 -18.34 13.97
C GLN A 188 18.36 -17.60 14.90
N ASP A 189 18.29 -16.27 14.75
CA ASP A 189 17.28 -15.41 15.37
C ASP A 189 15.86 -15.70 14.87
N ASN A 190 15.69 -16.17 13.64
CA ASN A 190 14.37 -16.52 13.09
C ASN A 190 13.75 -17.70 13.84
N GLY A 191 14.50 -18.77 14.11
CA GLY A 191 14.00 -19.92 14.85
C GLY A 191 13.63 -19.58 16.28
N LEU A 192 14.40 -18.70 16.94
CA LEU A 192 14.06 -18.19 18.27
C LEU A 192 12.71 -17.45 18.25
N TRP A 193 12.62 -16.45 17.37
CA TRP A 193 11.41 -15.63 17.22
C TRP A 193 10.19 -16.49 16.92
N PHE A 194 10.33 -17.42 15.98
CA PHE A 194 9.24 -18.26 15.51
C PHE A 194 8.69 -19.15 16.63
N GLN A 195 9.58 -19.81 17.38
CA GLN A 195 9.19 -20.64 18.53
C GLN A 195 8.49 -19.81 19.62
N ILE A 196 9.04 -18.64 19.96
CA ILE A 196 8.45 -17.76 20.99
C ILE A 196 7.05 -17.33 20.57
N PHE A 197 6.87 -16.85 19.34
CA PHE A 197 5.56 -16.36 18.88
C PHE A 197 4.54 -17.49 18.71
N ALA A 198 4.99 -18.70 18.38
CA ALA A 198 4.14 -19.88 18.28
C ALA A 198 3.62 -20.36 19.64
N LEU A 199 4.43 -20.24 20.70
CA LEU A 199 4.17 -20.85 22.01
C LEU A 199 3.69 -19.86 23.08
N ALA A 200 4.05 -18.58 22.98
CA ALA A 200 3.66 -17.56 23.94
C ALA A 200 2.15 -17.28 23.92
N LYS A 201 1.56 -17.22 25.12
CA LYS A 201 0.15 -16.98 25.40
C LYS A 201 -0.14 -15.49 25.64
N SER A 202 0.85 -14.73 26.11
CA SER A 202 0.71 -13.29 26.37
C SER A 202 1.93 -12.50 25.88
N ILE A 203 1.74 -11.82 24.76
CA ILE A 203 2.70 -10.91 24.13
C ILE A 203 2.17 -9.49 24.23
N TYR A 204 3.02 -8.52 24.57
CA TYR A 204 2.65 -7.12 24.71
C TYR A 204 3.60 -6.23 23.91
N PHE A 205 3.07 -5.37 23.04
CA PHE A 205 3.86 -4.39 22.31
C PHE A 205 3.68 -2.99 22.90
N ILE A 206 4.77 -2.25 23.05
CA ILE A 206 4.76 -0.83 23.44
C ILE A 206 5.33 0.06 22.36
N ASN A 207 4.69 1.21 22.18
CA ASN A 207 5.04 2.25 21.21
C ASN A 207 6.13 3.19 21.75
N GLU A 208 7.10 2.62 22.46
CA GLU A 208 8.27 3.31 23.00
C GLU A 208 9.54 2.59 22.51
N ALA A 209 10.54 3.35 22.05
CA ALA A 209 11.78 2.80 21.51
C ALA A 209 12.98 2.94 22.46
N PHE A 210 13.62 1.79 22.73
CA PHE A 210 14.73 1.67 23.69
C PHE A 210 16.00 1.07 23.12
N TYR A 211 15.87 0.18 22.14
CA TYR A 211 16.98 -0.54 21.55
C TYR A 211 17.61 0.25 20.40
N MET A 212 18.93 0.27 20.31
CA MET A 212 19.70 1.03 19.32
C MET A 212 20.43 0.07 18.39
N LEU A 213 19.74 -0.38 17.34
CA LEU A 213 20.21 -1.36 16.36
C LEU A 213 21.17 -0.72 15.36
N ARG A 214 22.42 -1.15 15.32
CA ARG A 214 23.43 -0.70 14.36
C ARG A 214 23.29 -1.39 13.01
N ARG A 215 23.39 -0.61 11.93
CA ARG A 215 23.50 -1.12 10.55
C ARG A 215 24.78 -0.72 9.84
N ASP A 216 25.68 -0.02 10.52
CA ASP A 216 26.98 0.39 10.00
C ASP A 216 28.01 -0.75 10.02
N ASN A 217 27.85 -1.79 10.85
CA ASN A 217 28.77 -2.93 10.92
C ASN A 217 28.93 -3.61 9.53
N PRO A 218 30.13 -3.55 8.90
CA PRO A 218 30.38 -4.13 7.59
C PRO A 218 30.41 -5.67 7.63
N ASN A 219 30.67 -6.27 8.79
CA ASN A 219 30.80 -7.72 8.99
C ASN A 219 29.45 -8.42 9.26
N SER A 220 28.34 -7.68 9.23
CA SER A 220 27.01 -8.23 9.47
C SER A 220 26.62 -9.32 8.45
N SER A 221 25.89 -10.34 8.92
CA SER A 221 25.40 -11.44 8.08
C SER A 221 24.57 -10.96 6.89
N VAL A 222 23.77 -9.91 7.09
CA VAL A 222 22.93 -9.26 6.07
C VAL A 222 23.74 -8.59 4.94
N LYS A 223 25.05 -8.38 5.10
CA LYS A 223 25.94 -7.83 4.06
C LYS A 223 26.83 -8.90 3.41
N SER A 224 26.86 -10.11 3.95
CA SER A 224 27.68 -11.20 3.38
C SER A 224 27.10 -11.66 2.04
N LYS A 225 27.95 -11.75 1.01
CA LYS A 225 27.56 -12.27 -0.31
C LYS A 225 27.69 -13.79 -0.46
N GLU A 226 28.32 -14.44 0.52
CA GLU A 226 28.71 -15.86 0.48
C GLU A 226 27.85 -16.75 1.38
N LYS A 227 27.10 -16.15 2.33
CA LYS A 227 26.11 -16.87 3.14
C LYS A 227 24.86 -17.19 2.31
N VAL A 228 24.97 -18.25 1.51
CA VAL A 228 23.96 -18.68 0.52
C VAL A 228 22.89 -19.55 1.18
N TYR A 229 23.26 -20.59 1.93
CA TYR A 229 22.32 -21.62 2.40
C TYR A 229 21.88 -21.49 3.86
N CYS A 230 22.40 -20.52 4.61
CA CYS A 230 22.10 -20.39 6.05
C CYS A 230 20.61 -20.22 6.34
N ALA A 231 19.87 -19.48 5.49
CA ALA A 231 18.43 -19.35 5.63
C ALA A 231 17.71 -20.70 5.39
N CYS A 232 18.19 -21.52 4.45
CA CYS A 232 17.62 -22.84 4.18
C CYS A 232 17.68 -23.75 5.41
N GLU A 233 18.86 -23.86 6.01
CA GLU A 233 19.09 -24.66 7.22
C GLU A 233 18.23 -24.18 8.39
N GLU A 234 18.04 -22.87 8.52
CA GLU A 234 17.21 -22.31 9.57
C GLU A 234 15.72 -22.63 9.40
N TYR A 235 15.21 -22.54 8.17
CA TYR A 235 13.81 -22.92 7.94
C TYR A 235 13.59 -24.43 8.00
N ASP A 236 14.63 -25.24 7.78
CA ASP A 236 14.55 -26.68 8.01
C ASP A 236 14.46 -26.96 9.52
N PHE A 237 15.22 -26.24 10.35
CA PHE A 237 15.11 -26.29 11.82
C PHE A 237 13.70 -25.87 12.31
N ILE A 238 13.13 -24.78 11.78
CA ILE A 238 11.76 -24.35 12.11
C ILE A 238 10.74 -25.40 11.67
N ARG A 239 10.92 -26.03 10.50
CA ARG A 239 10.01 -27.07 10.02
C ARG A 239 10.04 -28.31 10.93
N ASP A 240 11.21 -28.69 11.43
CA ASP A 240 11.37 -29.79 12.38
C ASP A 240 10.79 -29.47 13.76
N PHE A 241 10.83 -28.20 14.19
CA PHE A 241 10.04 -27.74 15.33
C PHE A 241 8.54 -27.97 15.08
N LEU A 242 8.00 -27.54 13.94
CA LEU A 242 6.58 -27.73 13.65
C LEU A 242 6.14 -29.20 13.64
N LYS A 243 6.96 -30.12 13.10
CA LYS A 243 6.65 -31.57 13.14
C LYS A 243 6.54 -32.14 14.56
N LYS A 244 7.22 -31.52 15.54
CA LYS A 244 7.13 -31.90 16.96
C LYS A 244 5.91 -31.28 17.65
N HIS A 245 5.22 -30.35 17.00
CA HIS A 245 4.04 -29.64 17.48
C HIS A 245 2.88 -29.74 16.45
N PRO A 246 2.30 -30.93 16.25
CA PRO A 246 1.27 -31.16 15.22
C PRO A 246 0.04 -30.26 15.36
N ASP A 247 -0.32 -29.86 16.58
CA ASP A 247 -1.42 -28.91 16.85
C ASP A 247 -1.16 -27.52 16.27
N LEU A 248 0.11 -27.14 16.12
CA LEU A 248 0.55 -25.87 15.54
C LEU A 248 0.87 -26.02 14.05
N GLU A 249 1.38 -27.18 13.64
CA GLU A 249 1.87 -27.45 12.29
C GLU A 249 0.86 -27.08 11.20
N LYS A 250 -0.40 -27.50 11.35
CA LYS A 250 -1.45 -27.24 10.36
C LYS A 250 -1.63 -25.75 10.05
N THR A 251 -1.51 -24.89 11.06
CA THR A 251 -1.74 -23.45 10.91
C THR A 251 -0.45 -22.69 10.62
N LEU A 252 0.68 -23.14 11.16
CA LEU A 252 1.95 -22.43 11.08
C LEU A 252 2.86 -22.90 9.92
N ALA A 253 2.63 -24.06 9.32
CA ALA A 253 3.42 -24.51 8.17
C ALA A 253 3.31 -23.54 6.98
N PRO A 254 2.12 -23.03 6.61
CA PRO A 254 2.01 -22.01 5.58
C PRO A 254 2.71 -20.69 5.93
N ILE A 255 2.69 -20.29 7.20
CA ILE A 255 3.43 -19.12 7.68
C ILE A 255 4.94 -19.36 7.59
N CYS A 256 5.43 -20.54 7.98
CA CYS A 256 6.83 -20.93 7.81
C CYS A 256 7.26 -20.88 6.34
N ALA A 257 6.44 -21.41 5.43
CA ALA A 257 6.69 -21.34 3.99
C ALA A 257 6.75 -19.89 3.47
N LEU A 258 5.87 -19.01 3.97
CA LEU A 258 5.83 -17.59 3.61
C LEU A 258 7.12 -16.87 4.01
N HIS A 259 7.58 -17.11 5.23
CA HIS A 259 8.82 -16.54 5.75
C HIS A 259 10.06 -17.12 5.04
N ARG A 260 10.04 -18.42 4.71
CA ARG A 260 11.07 -19.06 3.88
C ARG A 260 11.15 -18.39 2.51
N PHE A 261 10.01 -18.17 1.86
CA PHE A 261 9.92 -17.46 0.57
C PHE A 261 10.56 -16.07 0.67
N GLY A 262 10.14 -15.25 1.64
CA GLY A 262 10.66 -13.90 1.81
C GLY A 262 12.18 -13.87 2.05
N ASN A 263 12.70 -14.75 2.90
CA ASN A 263 14.15 -14.84 3.13
C ASN A 263 14.93 -15.40 1.94
N TYR A 264 14.32 -16.26 1.12
CA TYR A 264 14.93 -16.73 -0.12
C TYR A 264 15.00 -15.61 -1.16
N MET A 265 13.94 -14.81 -1.32
CA MET A 265 13.97 -13.63 -2.18
C MET A 265 15.03 -12.62 -1.72
N PHE A 266 15.10 -12.32 -0.41
CA PHE A 266 16.16 -11.47 0.14
C PHE A 266 17.56 -12.04 -0.10
N THR A 267 17.72 -13.37 -0.01
CA THR A 267 18.99 -14.04 -0.29
C THR A 267 19.36 -13.90 -1.77
N LEU A 268 18.43 -14.07 -2.70
CA LEU A 268 18.63 -13.88 -4.14
C LEU A 268 19.08 -12.45 -4.50
N GLU A 269 18.58 -11.44 -3.79
CA GLU A 269 19.01 -10.04 -3.99
C GLU A 269 20.41 -9.77 -3.42
N ARG A 270 20.77 -10.43 -2.32
CA ARG A 270 22.00 -10.17 -1.55
C ARG A 270 23.23 -10.92 -2.07
N ILE A 271 23.07 -12.19 -2.47
CA ILE A 271 24.21 -13.06 -2.81
C ILE A 271 24.87 -12.66 -4.13
N ASP A 272 26.12 -13.07 -4.28
CA ASP A 272 26.86 -12.87 -5.53
C ASP A 272 26.21 -13.61 -6.71
N GLU A 273 26.27 -13.02 -7.91
CA GLU A 273 25.70 -13.59 -9.14
C GLU A 273 26.10 -15.05 -9.39
N ARG A 274 27.34 -15.42 -9.02
CA ARG A 274 27.88 -16.77 -9.21
C ARG A 274 27.11 -17.85 -8.44
N TYR A 275 26.40 -17.49 -7.36
CA TYR A 275 25.65 -18.44 -6.53
C TYR A 275 24.15 -18.47 -6.83
N LYS A 276 23.62 -17.50 -7.60
CA LYS A 276 22.17 -17.32 -7.76
C LYS A 276 21.49 -18.51 -8.42
N LEU A 277 22.07 -19.08 -9.47
CA LEU A 277 21.48 -20.23 -10.16
C LEU A 277 21.42 -21.48 -9.27
N ASP A 278 22.50 -21.78 -8.54
CA ASP A 278 22.54 -22.93 -7.63
C ASP A 278 21.60 -22.73 -6.44
N PHE A 279 21.46 -21.49 -5.96
CA PHE A 279 20.45 -21.17 -4.95
C PHE A 279 19.02 -21.31 -5.49
N LEU A 280 18.73 -20.89 -6.72
CA LEU A 280 17.42 -21.10 -7.36
C LEU A 280 17.08 -22.58 -7.53
N LYS A 281 18.07 -23.45 -7.79
CA LYS A 281 17.86 -24.91 -7.80
C LYS A 281 17.47 -25.44 -6.42
N ARG A 282 18.13 -25.00 -5.36
CA ARG A 282 17.74 -25.33 -3.97
C ARG A 282 16.34 -24.80 -3.64
N PHE A 283 16.05 -23.55 -4.01
CA PHE A 283 14.72 -22.94 -3.88
C PHE A 283 13.66 -23.82 -4.53
N SER A 284 13.85 -24.17 -5.80
CA SER A 284 12.94 -25.02 -6.59
C SER A 284 12.64 -26.36 -5.89
N GLN A 285 13.68 -27.02 -5.36
CA GLN A 285 13.53 -28.29 -4.63
C GLN A 285 12.68 -28.13 -3.36
N ASP A 286 12.99 -27.13 -2.54
CA ASP A 286 12.28 -26.89 -1.28
C ASP A 286 10.80 -26.55 -1.54
N PHE A 287 10.52 -25.66 -2.50
CA PHE A 287 9.15 -25.26 -2.81
C PHE A 287 8.35 -26.34 -3.54
N ARG A 288 9.01 -27.23 -4.29
CA ARG A 288 8.35 -28.43 -4.82
C ARG A 288 7.85 -29.35 -3.70
N LYS A 289 8.61 -29.47 -2.61
CA LYS A 289 8.18 -30.21 -1.42
C LYS A 289 7.03 -29.50 -0.70
N ILE A 290 7.13 -28.20 -0.46
CA ILE A 290 6.08 -27.38 0.17
C ILE A 290 4.76 -27.45 -0.62
N LEU A 291 4.82 -27.40 -1.96
CA LEU A 291 3.66 -27.61 -2.84
C LEU A 291 3.05 -29.01 -2.68
N LYS A 292 3.90 -30.05 -2.67
CA LYS A 292 3.46 -31.44 -2.47
C LYS A 292 2.78 -31.62 -1.12
N ASP A 293 3.31 -31.00 -0.08
CA ASP A 293 2.82 -31.08 1.29
C ASP A 293 1.62 -30.14 1.54
N LYS A 294 1.14 -29.42 0.50
CA LYS A 294 0.02 -28.46 0.54
C LYS A 294 0.20 -27.36 1.58
N GLU A 295 1.43 -26.88 1.72
CA GLU A 295 1.81 -25.84 2.67
C GLU A 295 1.74 -24.43 2.07
N LEU A 296 1.36 -24.27 0.79
CA LEU A 296 1.07 -22.95 0.22
C LEU A 296 -0.42 -22.61 0.41
N ASP A 297 -0.71 -21.60 1.22
CA ASP A 297 -2.05 -21.04 1.37
C ASP A 297 -2.20 -19.83 0.45
N GLU A 298 -3.09 -19.91 -0.54
CA GLU A 298 -3.38 -18.82 -1.50
C GLU A 298 -3.91 -17.55 -0.82
N ASN A 299 -4.39 -17.63 0.43
CA ASN A 299 -4.76 -16.44 1.19
C ASN A 299 -3.54 -15.74 1.78
N LEU A 300 -2.43 -16.44 2.06
CA LEU A 300 -1.20 -15.87 2.62
C LEU A 300 -0.23 -15.39 1.55
N PHE A 301 -0.14 -16.13 0.44
CA PHE A 301 0.71 -15.79 -0.70
C PHE A 301 -0.07 -14.94 -1.70
N GLY A 302 0.52 -13.83 -2.14
CA GLY A 302 -0.07 -13.02 -3.22
C GLY A 302 -0.01 -13.72 -4.57
N ASP A 303 -0.85 -13.30 -5.53
CA ASP A 303 -0.80 -13.82 -6.92
C ASP A 303 0.60 -13.66 -7.54
N GLY A 304 1.30 -12.57 -7.21
CA GLY A 304 2.68 -12.31 -7.62
C GLY A 304 3.67 -13.30 -7.02
N ASP A 305 3.55 -13.58 -5.72
CA ASP A 305 4.37 -14.58 -5.02
C ASP A 305 4.18 -15.96 -5.66
N MET A 306 2.92 -16.34 -5.91
CA MET A 306 2.58 -17.63 -6.49
C MET A 306 3.18 -17.79 -7.90
N LYS A 307 3.08 -16.76 -8.76
CA LYS A 307 3.72 -16.78 -10.09
C LYS A 307 5.23 -16.96 -10.02
N ILE A 308 5.89 -16.27 -9.09
CA ILE A 308 7.34 -16.41 -8.88
C ILE A 308 7.66 -17.84 -8.43
N ILE A 309 6.97 -18.35 -7.40
CA ILE A 309 7.17 -19.71 -6.88
C ILE A 309 6.99 -20.75 -7.99
N TYR A 310 5.89 -20.71 -8.74
CA TYR A 310 5.64 -21.66 -9.82
C TYR A 310 6.71 -21.58 -10.91
N SER A 311 7.13 -20.38 -11.30
CA SER A 311 8.18 -20.21 -12.34
C SER A 311 9.54 -20.78 -11.92
N ILE A 312 9.93 -20.62 -10.64
CA ILE A 312 11.16 -21.19 -10.08
C ILE A 312 11.05 -22.71 -9.92
N VAL A 313 9.89 -23.20 -9.46
CA VAL A 313 9.64 -24.64 -9.26
C VAL A 313 9.62 -25.38 -10.61
N GLU A 314 9.05 -24.77 -11.64
CA GLU A 314 8.99 -25.32 -12.99
C GLU A 314 10.36 -25.32 -13.67
N ASN A 315 11.03 -24.16 -13.74
CA ASN A 315 12.29 -24.02 -14.45
C ASN A 315 13.17 -22.90 -13.85
N PRO A 316 14.03 -23.21 -12.87
CA PRO A 316 14.85 -22.21 -12.19
C PRO A 316 15.88 -21.55 -13.13
N GLU A 317 16.40 -22.27 -14.13
CA GLU A 317 17.28 -21.71 -15.17
C GLU A 317 16.54 -20.63 -15.98
N ASN A 318 15.33 -20.93 -16.46
CA ASN A 318 14.53 -19.98 -17.23
C ASN A 318 14.16 -18.76 -16.38
N TYR A 319 13.82 -18.95 -15.10
CA TYR A 319 13.56 -17.84 -14.19
C TYR A 319 14.80 -16.93 -14.07
N TYR A 320 15.98 -17.51 -13.88
CA TYR A 320 17.24 -16.76 -13.81
C TYR A 320 17.47 -15.90 -15.06
N PHE A 321 17.35 -16.49 -16.26
CA PHE A 321 17.62 -15.79 -17.51
C PHE A 321 16.61 -14.69 -17.84
N LEU A 322 15.31 -14.92 -17.57
CA LEU A 322 14.26 -13.97 -17.88
C LEU A 322 14.12 -12.85 -16.84
N TYR A 323 14.20 -13.19 -15.55
CA TYR A 323 13.81 -12.29 -14.46
C TYR A 323 14.97 -11.79 -13.60
N MET A 324 16.15 -12.42 -13.61
CA MET A 324 17.29 -11.95 -12.81
C MET A 324 18.42 -11.35 -13.65
N GLY A 325 18.55 -11.76 -14.92
CA GLY A 325 19.53 -11.19 -15.84
C GLY A 325 19.25 -9.72 -16.20
N TYR A 326 20.25 -9.06 -16.80
CA TYR A 326 20.19 -7.67 -17.28
C TYR A 326 18.95 -7.35 -18.15
N CYS A 327 18.36 -8.37 -18.79
CA CYS A 327 17.12 -8.27 -19.55
C CYS A 327 15.95 -7.72 -18.70
N ASN A 328 15.76 -8.18 -17.46
CA ASN A 328 14.58 -7.78 -16.66
C ASN A 328 14.58 -6.26 -16.37
N ASP A 329 15.72 -5.71 -15.98
CA ASP A 329 15.84 -4.30 -15.57
C ASP A 329 15.54 -3.32 -16.72
N MET A 330 15.82 -3.75 -17.95
CA MET A 330 15.54 -3.01 -19.18
C MET A 330 14.07 -3.18 -19.62
N PHE A 331 13.57 -4.41 -19.69
CA PHE A 331 12.20 -4.68 -20.17
C PHE A 331 11.13 -4.25 -19.19
N GLY A 332 11.31 -4.48 -17.88
CA GLY A 332 10.35 -4.06 -16.85
C GLY A 332 10.05 -2.56 -16.94
N LYS A 333 11.07 -1.70 -16.94
CA LYS A 333 10.87 -0.23 -17.02
C LYS A 333 10.20 0.23 -18.32
N LEU A 334 10.38 -0.50 -19.42
CA LEU A 334 9.83 -0.12 -20.74
C LEU A 334 8.41 -0.66 -20.97
N TYR A 335 8.05 -1.80 -20.37
CA TYR A 335 6.72 -2.40 -20.50
C TYR A 335 5.65 -1.73 -19.64
N PHE A 336 6.01 -1.09 -18.52
CA PHE A 336 5.03 -0.54 -17.56
C PHE A 336 4.58 0.91 -17.80
N GLY A 337 4.94 1.57 -18.92
CA GLY A 337 4.37 2.91 -19.22
C GLY A 337 5.04 3.69 -20.36
N ALA A 338 4.23 4.39 -21.17
CA ALA A 338 4.69 5.33 -22.19
C ALA A 338 5.50 6.49 -21.61
N SER A 339 5.20 6.96 -20.40
CA SER A 339 6.00 8.00 -19.75
C SER A 339 7.43 7.53 -19.47
N GLU A 340 7.58 6.30 -18.96
CA GLU A 340 8.92 5.70 -18.75
C GLU A 340 9.63 5.44 -20.07
N ARG A 341 8.92 4.99 -21.12
CA ARG A 341 9.49 4.90 -22.48
C ARG A 341 10.02 6.22 -23.00
N ILE A 342 9.33 7.33 -22.73
CA ILE A 342 9.80 8.67 -23.10
C ILE A 342 10.99 9.10 -22.24
N LYS A 343 11.01 8.77 -20.94
CA LYS A 343 12.17 9.02 -20.07
C LYS A 343 13.39 8.20 -20.47
N TRP A 344 13.17 7.04 -21.08
CA TRP A 344 14.21 6.19 -21.64
C TRP A 344 14.81 6.71 -22.94
N GLN A 345 14.16 7.62 -23.65
CA GLN A 345 14.72 8.25 -24.84
C GLN A 345 15.97 9.06 -24.48
N LEU A 346 16.96 9.04 -25.37
CA LEU A 346 18.20 9.78 -25.22
C LEU A 346 17.96 11.28 -24.95
N SER A 347 16.92 11.87 -25.56
CA SER A 347 16.49 13.25 -25.31
C SER A 347 16.20 13.53 -23.84
N TYR A 348 15.46 12.67 -23.14
CA TYR A 348 15.15 12.90 -21.74
C TYR A 348 16.37 12.71 -20.85
N ARG A 349 17.16 11.66 -21.08
CA ARG A 349 18.40 11.32 -20.35
C ARG A 349 19.43 12.46 -20.42
N ILE A 350 19.73 12.95 -21.62
CA ILE A 350 20.61 14.11 -21.82
C ILE A 350 20.03 15.36 -21.15
N GLY A 351 18.73 15.59 -21.30
CA GLY A 351 18.02 16.68 -20.66
C GLY A 351 18.15 16.70 -19.14
N LYS A 352 18.07 15.53 -18.50
CA LYS A 352 18.26 15.36 -17.06
C LYS A 352 19.69 15.69 -16.66
N LEU A 353 20.68 15.18 -17.40
CA LEU A 353 22.09 15.53 -17.19
C LEU A 353 22.32 17.04 -17.28
N LEU A 354 21.67 17.73 -18.24
CA LEU A 354 21.77 19.18 -18.40
C LEU A 354 21.15 19.97 -17.23
N ILE A 355 20.02 19.51 -16.67
CA ILE A 355 19.39 20.12 -15.49
C ILE A 355 20.24 19.95 -14.23
N ASP A 356 20.96 18.84 -14.12
CA ASP A 356 21.83 18.54 -12.98
C ASP A 356 23.14 19.34 -12.99
N LEU A 357 23.43 20.13 -14.03
CA LEU A 357 24.56 21.04 -14.10
C LEU A 357 24.32 22.30 -13.25
N LYS A 358 24.58 22.19 -11.95
CA LYS A 358 24.39 23.27 -10.96
C LYS A 358 25.66 24.03 -10.63
N ASN A 359 26.84 23.46 -10.87
CA ASN A 359 28.13 24.08 -10.52
C ASN A 359 29.23 23.84 -11.57
N PRO A 360 30.35 24.60 -11.52
CA PRO A 360 31.43 24.49 -12.51
C PRO A 360 32.06 23.10 -12.63
N VAL A 361 32.19 22.36 -11.53
CA VAL A 361 32.76 20.99 -11.53
C VAL A 361 31.89 20.03 -12.33
N GLN A 362 30.57 20.16 -12.22
CA GLN A 362 29.62 19.36 -13.00
C GLN A 362 29.68 19.69 -14.49
N ILE A 363 29.84 20.98 -14.84
CA ILE A 363 30.01 21.44 -16.22
C ILE A 363 31.28 20.83 -16.83
N LEU A 364 32.40 20.84 -16.10
CA LEU A 364 33.65 20.22 -16.56
C LEU A 364 33.53 18.71 -16.79
N LYS A 365 32.76 18.00 -15.94
CA LYS A 365 32.52 16.55 -16.06
C LYS A 365 31.43 16.20 -17.08
N PHE A 366 30.70 17.17 -17.62
CA PHE A 366 29.55 16.93 -18.50
C PHE A 366 29.92 16.14 -19.77
N PRO A 367 31.01 16.45 -20.52
CA PRO A 367 31.35 15.69 -21.73
C PRO A 367 31.57 14.20 -21.46
N PHE A 368 32.24 13.86 -20.36
CA PHE A 368 32.47 12.47 -19.96
C PHE A 368 31.17 11.77 -19.56
N LYS A 369 30.32 12.41 -18.74
CA LYS A 369 29.00 11.88 -18.38
C LYS A 369 28.11 11.67 -19.60
N LEU A 370 28.10 12.63 -20.52
CA LEU A 370 27.36 12.55 -21.78
C LEU A 370 27.85 11.36 -22.63
N PHE A 371 29.15 11.17 -22.75
CA PHE A 371 29.73 10.03 -23.46
C PHE A 371 29.31 8.68 -22.84
N LEU A 372 29.40 8.55 -21.51
CA LEU A 372 28.96 7.34 -20.81
C LEU A 372 27.48 7.06 -21.01
N GLU A 373 26.63 8.09 -20.92
CA GLU A 373 25.18 7.96 -21.13
C GLU A 373 24.85 7.53 -22.57
N ILE A 374 25.52 8.09 -23.58
CA ILE A 374 25.35 7.68 -24.98
C ILE A 374 25.81 6.23 -25.19
N LYS A 375 26.95 5.84 -24.58
CA LYS A 375 27.46 4.47 -24.67
C LYS A 375 26.49 3.47 -24.03
N GLN A 376 25.98 3.82 -22.85
CA GLN A 376 24.99 3.03 -22.11
C GLN A 376 23.70 2.89 -22.92
N PHE A 377 23.15 3.98 -23.46
CA PHE A 377 21.97 3.95 -24.32
C PHE A 377 22.16 3.05 -25.55
N LYS A 378 23.33 3.11 -26.21
CA LYS A 378 23.63 2.23 -27.37
C LYS A 378 23.72 0.75 -26.97
N PHE A 379 24.29 0.44 -25.81
CA PHE A 379 24.37 -0.92 -25.28
C PHE A 379 22.98 -1.49 -24.99
N GLU A 380 22.12 -0.72 -24.33
CA GLU A 380 20.73 -1.08 -24.04
C GLU A 380 19.93 -1.33 -25.33
N GLN A 381 20.10 -0.47 -26.34
CA GLN A 381 19.49 -0.68 -27.67
C GLN A 381 19.95 -1.97 -28.34
N LYS A 382 21.23 -2.35 -28.18
CA LYS A 382 21.76 -3.62 -28.70
C LYS A 382 21.16 -4.82 -27.98
N ILE A 383 21.04 -4.75 -26.65
CA ILE A 383 20.43 -5.82 -25.85
C ILE A 383 18.96 -5.98 -26.23
N TYR A 384 18.19 -4.89 -26.28
CA TYR A 384 16.79 -4.93 -26.71
C TYR A 384 16.65 -5.63 -28.07
N LYS A 385 17.38 -5.19 -29.09
CA LYS A 385 17.33 -5.81 -30.43
C LYS A 385 17.69 -7.30 -30.41
N THR A 386 18.66 -7.68 -29.59
CA THR A 386 19.09 -9.08 -29.47
C THR A 386 18.03 -9.91 -28.75
N THR A 387 17.45 -9.41 -27.67
CA THR A 387 16.39 -10.09 -26.93
C THR A 387 15.13 -10.24 -27.78
N ILE A 388 14.69 -9.21 -28.52
CA ILE A 388 13.54 -9.32 -29.45
C ILE A 388 13.80 -10.36 -30.54
N LYS A 389 15.04 -10.49 -31.01
CA LYS A 389 15.40 -11.52 -32.00
C LYS A 389 15.15 -12.94 -31.47
N PHE A 390 15.43 -13.19 -30.19
CA PHE A 390 15.22 -14.50 -29.56
C PHE A 390 13.79 -14.68 -29.01
N TYR A 391 13.15 -13.59 -28.60
CA TYR A 391 11.83 -13.57 -27.96
C TYR A 391 10.96 -12.47 -28.60
N PRO A 392 10.37 -12.72 -29.79
CA PRO A 392 9.59 -11.72 -30.51
C PRO A 392 8.37 -11.20 -29.73
N ASN A 393 7.82 -12.02 -28.84
CA ASN A 393 6.74 -11.67 -27.92
C ASN A 393 7.12 -10.56 -26.92
N LEU A 394 8.41 -10.27 -26.72
CA LEU A 394 8.89 -9.17 -25.88
C LEU A 394 8.95 -7.82 -26.62
N GLN A 395 8.42 -7.74 -27.84
CA GLN A 395 8.38 -6.49 -28.60
C GLN A 395 7.50 -5.45 -27.90
N LEU A 396 8.06 -4.27 -27.66
CA LEU A 396 7.34 -3.17 -27.02
C LEU A 396 6.24 -2.62 -27.96
N PRO A 397 5.00 -2.41 -27.47
CA PRO A 397 3.93 -1.82 -28.26
C PRO A 397 4.20 -0.35 -28.64
N PRO A 398 3.49 0.21 -29.64
CA PRO A 398 3.39 1.66 -29.90
C PRO A 398 3.13 2.50 -28.63
N LEU A 399 3.54 3.77 -28.59
CA LEU A 399 3.39 4.60 -27.37
C LEU A 399 1.91 4.87 -27.05
N GLU A 400 1.10 4.91 -28.09
CA GLU A 400 -0.34 5.18 -28.10
C GLU A 400 -1.14 4.05 -27.45
N GLU A 401 -0.55 2.85 -27.34
CA GLU A 401 -1.18 1.67 -26.72
C GLU A 401 -0.97 1.58 -25.19
N TYR A 402 -0.29 2.56 -24.57
CA TYR A 402 -0.10 2.58 -23.12
C TYR A 402 -1.16 3.45 -22.42
N SER A 403 -1.69 3.01 -21.27
CA SER A 403 -2.66 3.76 -20.43
C SER A 403 -2.22 5.19 -20.10
N ASP A 404 -0.92 5.40 -19.88
CA ASP A 404 -0.37 6.69 -19.47
C ASP A 404 0.06 7.57 -20.64
N TYR A 405 -0.35 7.30 -21.88
CA TYR A 405 0.04 8.06 -23.08
C TYR A 405 -0.12 9.58 -22.93
N GLU A 406 -1.25 10.06 -22.40
CA GLU A 406 -1.47 11.50 -22.14
C GLU A 406 -0.51 12.08 -21.09
N GLN A 407 -0.20 11.30 -20.05
CA GLN A 407 0.83 11.67 -19.09
C GLN A 407 2.22 11.67 -19.74
N ALA A 408 2.46 10.75 -20.68
CA ALA A 408 3.65 10.67 -21.51
C ALA A 408 3.79 11.94 -22.39
N LEU A 409 2.69 12.48 -22.94
CA LEU A 409 2.68 13.76 -23.65
C LEU A 409 3.08 14.92 -22.73
N LYS A 410 2.67 14.91 -21.45
CA LYS A 410 3.16 15.87 -20.45
C LYS A 410 4.65 15.67 -20.16
N THR A 411 5.14 14.43 -20.13
CA THR A 411 6.58 14.14 -20.02
C THR A 411 7.37 14.69 -21.20
N LYS A 412 6.82 14.71 -22.44
CA LYS A 412 7.44 15.42 -23.58
C LYS A 412 7.48 16.94 -23.41
N LYS A 413 6.58 17.51 -22.60
CA LYS A 413 6.57 18.95 -22.23
C LYS A 413 7.47 19.25 -21.02
N HIS A 414 8.03 18.24 -20.36
CA HIS A 414 8.96 18.43 -19.24
C HIS A 414 10.27 19.08 -19.73
N LEU A 415 10.85 19.96 -18.91
CA LEU A 415 12.06 20.70 -19.24
C LEU A 415 13.22 19.78 -19.68
N SER A 416 13.39 18.62 -19.04
CA SER A 416 14.42 17.64 -19.43
C SER A 416 14.26 17.25 -20.91
N TYR A 417 13.06 16.81 -21.31
CA TYR A 417 12.83 16.36 -22.67
C TYR A 417 13.10 17.48 -23.69
N ILE A 418 12.61 18.69 -23.41
CA ILE A 418 12.78 19.87 -24.27
C ILE A 418 14.26 20.22 -24.42
N LEU A 419 15.02 20.27 -23.31
CA LEU A 419 16.44 20.59 -23.33
C LEU A 419 17.24 19.55 -24.10
N GLY A 420 17.09 18.27 -23.79
CA GLY A 420 17.89 17.25 -24.46
C GLY A 420 17.49 17.02 -25.91
N LYS A 421 16.21 17.18 -26.30
CA LYS A 421 15.80 17.21 -27.71
C LYS A 421 16.45 18.38 -28.45
N SER A 422 16.45 19.57 -27.84
CA SER A 422 17.12 20.75 -28.41
C SER A 422 18.64 20.56 -28.52
N PHE A 423 19.26 19.89 -27.54
CA PHE A 423 20.69 19.56 -27.55
C PHE A 423 21.02 18.59 -28.68
N ILE A 424 20.30 17.48 -28.80
CA ILE A 424 20.52 16.46 -29.84
C ILE A 424 20.36 17.07 -31.24
N ASN A 425 19.33 17.89 -31.46
CA ASN A 425 19.07 18.49 -32.76
C ASN A 425 20.17 19.47 -33.21
N ASN A 426 20.82 20.16 -32.26
CA ASN A 426 21.89 21.09 -32.59
C ASN A 426 22.83 21.32 -31.41
N PRO A 427 23.79 20.41 -31.15
CA PRO A 427 24.64 20.46 -29.96
C PRO A 427 25.48 21.75 -29.88
N ILE A 428 25.94 22.24 -31.04
CA ILE A 428 26.80 23.44 -31.15
C ILE A 428 26.01 24.70 -30.80
N LEU A 429 24.82 24.90 -31.39
CA LEU A 429 24.00 26.10 -31.16
C LEU A 429 23.17 26.03 -29.87
N PHE A 430 23.19 24.91 -29.15
CA PHE A 430 22.38 24.70 -27.95
C PHE A 430 22.63 25.74 -26.87
N ILE A 431 23.90 26.13 -26.67
CA ILE A 431 24.30 27.09 -25.63
C ILE A 431 23.60 28.45 -25.77
N PHE A 432 23.30 28.86 -27.01
CA PHE A 432 22.58 30.12 -27.30
C PHE A 432 21.07 29.99 -27.12
N LYS A 433 20.51 28.77 -27.13
CA LYS A 433 19.06 28.52 -27.00
C LYS A 433 18.61 28.31 -25.56
N ILE A 434 19.51 27.88 -24.66
CA ILE A 434 19.14 27.42 -23.31
C ILE A 434 18.34 28.45 -22.49
N LYS A 435 18.77 29.73 -22.49
CA LYS A 435 18.08 30.80 -21.75
C LYS A 435 16.65 31.03 -22.24
N LYS A 436 16.45 30.99 -23.57
CA LYS A 436 15.13 31.18 -24.21
C LYS A 436 14.18 30.05 -23.82
N ILE A 437 14.66 28.80 -23.88
CA ILE A 437 13.89 27.60 -23.50
C ILE A 437 13.44 27.70 -22.04
N TYR A 438 14.37 28.03 -21.13
CA TYR A 438 14.06 28.12 -19.71
C TYR A 438 13.07 29.24 -19.37
N LYS A 439 13.22 30.41 -20.01
CA LYS A 439 12.30 31.55 -19.82
C LYS A 439 10.88 31.21 -20.27
N GLN A 440 10.74 30.54 -21.42
CA GLN A 440 9.44 30.09 -21.92
C GLN A 440 8.79 29.09 -20.95
N TYR A 441 9.54 28.07 -20.53
CA TYR A 441 9.05 27.07 -19.59
C TYR A 441 8.57 27.67 -18.26
N LYS A 442 9.29 28.67 -17.70
CA LYS A 442 8.84 29.37 -16.48
C LYS A 442 7.56 30.17 -16.68
N LYS A 443 7.42 30.84 -17.84
CA LYS A 443 6.21 31.61 -18.18
C LYS A 443 4.98 30.70 -18.25
N ASP A 444 5.16 29.50 -18.79
CA ASP A 444 4.07 28.51 -18.91
C ASP A 444 3.64 27.94 -17.54
N ILE A 445 4.50 27.98 -16.51
CA ILE A 445 4.18 27.52 -15.14
C ILE A 445 3.57 28.63 -14.27
N SER A 446 4.03 29.88 -14.38
CA SER A 446 3.60 30.94 -13.46
C SER A 446 2.14 31.37 -13.63
N SER A 447 1.54 31.12 -14.80
CA SER A 447 0.13 31.40 -15.07
C SER A 447 -0.86 30.55 -14.24
N SER A 448 -0.40 29.48 -13.58
CA SER A 448 -1.28 28.48 -12.95
C SER A 448 -1.50 28.65 -11.43
N LYS A 449 -0.92 29.65 -10.76
CA LYS A 449 -0.90 29.76 -9.28
C LYS A 449 -1.41 31.12 -8.76
N LYS A 450 -2.73 31.31 -8.64
CA LYS A 450 -3.36 32.31 -7.73
C LYS A 450 -3.88 31.61 -6.48
N ASN A 451 -3.89 32.29 -5.32
CA ASN A 451 -4.35 31.74 -4.03
C ASN A 451 -5.89 31.59 -4.01
N ILE A 452 -6.36 30.36 -4.22
CA ILE A 452 -7.78 30.02 -4.46
C ILE A 452 -8.64 29.92 -3.17
N LYS A 453 -8.04 29.88 -1.97
CA LYS A 453 -8.75 29.50 -0.74
C LYS A 453 -9.72 30.54 -0.16
N GLU A 454 -9.53 31.83 -0.42
CA GLU A 454 -10.30 32.93 0.21
C GLU A 454 -11.55 33.37 -0.56
N LEU A 455 -11.82 32.75 -1.72
CA LEU A 455 -12.95 33.13 -2.57
C LEU A 455 -14.29 32.64 -2.01
N SER A 456 -15.34 33.45 -2.20
CA SER A 456 -16.72 32.99 -2.03
C SER A 456 -17.02 31.82 -2.99
N ASP A 457 -18.04 31.01 -2.69
CA ASP A 457 -18.40 29.87 -3.56
C ASP A 457 -18.70 30.32 -5.00
N TYR A 458 -19.40 31.45 -5.14
CA TYR A 458 -19.70 32.06 -6.43
C TYR A 458 -18.41 32.47 -7.15
N ASP A 459 -17.50 33.19 -6.48
CA ASP A 459 -16.26 33.66 -7.09
C ASP A 459 -15.30 32.51 -7.44
N PHE A 460 -15.26 31.48 -6.60
CA PHE A 460 -14.49 30.26 -6.86
C PHE A 460 -14.99 29.59 -8.15
N LEU A 461 -16.30 29.34 -8.24
CA LEU A 461 -16.90 28.65 -9.39
C LEU A 461 -16.83 29.52 -10.66
N LEU A 462 -17.04 30.83 -10.55
CA LEU A 462 -16.90 31.77 -11.67
C LEU A 462 -15.48 31.75 -12.24
N ASN A 463 -14.47 31.84 -11.37
CA ASN A 463 -13.07 31.83 -11.79
C ASN A 463 -12.67 30.47 -12.40
N ARG A 464 -13.08 29.37 -11.78
CA ARG A 464 -12.86 28.01 -12.30
C ARG A 464 -13.53 27.82 -13.66
N HIS A 465 -14.78 28.28 -13.83
CA HIS A 465 -15.52 28.18 -15.08
C HIS A 465 -14.82 28.96 -16.21
N LYS A 466 -14.43 30.21 -15.96
CA LYS A 466 -13.67 31.02 -16.93
C LYS A 466 -12.37 30.34 -17.36
N GLN A 467 -11.63 29.75 -16.42
CA GLN A 467 -10.38 29.06 -16.71
C GLN A 467 -10.58 27.81 -17.57
N ILE A 468 -11.68 27.08 -17.37
CA ILE A 468 -11.96 25.86 -18.11
C ILE A 468 -12.57 26.21 -19.46
N PHE A 469 -13.67 26.95 -19.50
CA PHE A 469 -14.51 27.10 -20.70
C PHE A 469 -14.24 28.36 -21.52
N ASP A 470 -13.41 29.29 -21.03
CA ASP A 470 -13.00 30.51 -21.75
C ASP A 470 -14.15 31.48 -22.10
N TYR A 471 -15.15 31.57 -21.22
CA TYR A 471 -16.20 32.59 -21.30
C TYR A 471 -16.73 32.94 -19.90
N THR A 472 -17.44 34.08 -19.78
CA THR A 472 -18.09 34.49 -18.52
C THR A 472 -19.53 33.98 -18.50
N PRO A 473 -19.89 33.06 -17.60
CA PRO A 473 -21.25 32.52 -17.48
C PRO A 473 -22.17 33.46 -16.69
N ASP A 474 -23.48 33.33 -16.90
CA ASP A 474 -24.51 33.83 -15.98
C ASP A 474 -25.18 32.64 -15.26
N PHE A 475 -24.69 32.33 -14.05
CA PHE A 475 -25.24 31.21 -13.28
C PHE A 475 -26.67 31.44 -12.81
N LYS A 476 -27.25 32.65 -12.86
CA LYS A 476 -28.67 32.87 -12.52
C LYS A 476 -29.60 32.51 -13.69
N CYS A 477 -29.09 32.60 -14.91
CA CYS A 477 -29.79 32.24 -16.14
C CYS A 477 -28.99 31.17 -16.91
N PRO A 478 -28.82 29.96 -16.34
CA PRO A 478 -27.91 28.96 -16.89
C PRO A 478 -28.44 28.36 -18.20
N VAL A 479 -27.60 28.37 -19.22
CA VAL A 479 -27.90 27.88 -20.58
C VAL A 479 -27.24 26.53 -20.82
N THR A 480 -25.94 26.41 -20.54
CA THR A 480 -25.17 25.18 -20.82
C THR A 480 -25.34 24.13 -19.71
N PHE A 481 -25.04 22.87 -20.02
CA PHE A 481 -25.07 21.80 -19.02
C PHE A 481 -24.16 22.11 -17.84
N ASN A 482 -22.92 22.55 -18.09
CA ASN A 482 -22.00 22.94 -17.01
C ASN A 482 -22.50 24.15 -16.19
N GLU A 483 -23.14 25.15 -16.83
CA GLU A 483 -23.78 26.25 -16.08
C GLU A 483 -24.93 25.76 -15.21
N LYS A 484 -25.76 24.82 -15.69
CA LYS A 484 -26.86 24.25 -14.92
C LYS A 484 -26.38 23.41 -13.74
N LEU A 485 -25.26 22.69 -13.89
CA LEU A 485 -24.61 22.01 -12.76
C LEU A 485 -24.15 23.03 -11.70
N ILE A 486 -23.56 24.15 -12.10
CA ILE A 486 -23.16 25.22 -11.18
C ILE A 486 -24.37 25.90 -10.54
N TYR A 487 -25.45 26.13 -11.30
CA TYR A 487 -26.72 26.62 -10.76
C TYR A 487 -27.20 25.72 -9.63
N ARG A 488 -27.22 24.40 -9.84
CA ARG A 488 -27.61 23.44 -8.81
C ARG A 488 -26.70 23.54 -7.58
N ILE A 489 -25.38 23.57 -7.77
CA ILE A 489 -24.39 23.73 -6.68
C ILE A 489 -24.67 24.98 -5.83
N LEU A 490 -24.96 26.11 -6.48
CA LEU A 490 -25.12 27.41 -5.81
C LEU A 490 -26.50 27.60 -5.19
N TYR A 491 -27.56 27.17 -5.88
CA TYR A 491 -28.94 27.62 -5.62
C TYR A 491 -29.91 26.50 -5.26
N ASP A 492 -29.60 25.23 -5.51
CA ASP A 492 -30.48 24.10 -5.18
C ASP A 492 -29.91 23.31 -4.00
N ARG A 493 -30.22 23.79 -2.79
CA ARG A 493 -29.66 23.32 -1.51
C ARG A 493 -30.55 22.29 -0.81
N SER A 494 -31.28 21.48 -1.56
CA SER A 494 -32.04 20.38 -0.98
C SER A 494 -31.10 19.39 -0.28
N CYS A 495 -31.36 19.11 1.00
CA CYS A 495 -30.59 18.15 1.80
C CYS A 495 -30.62 16.72 1.21
N ILE A 496 -31.60 16.43 0.36
CA ILE A 496 -31.75 15.12 -0.30
C ILE A 496 -30.55 14.80 -1.20
N TYR A 497 -29.96 15.80 -1.85
CA TYR A 497 -28.73 15.59 -2.61
C TYR A 497 -27.58 15.13 -1.72
N SER A 498 -27.49 15.65 -0.48
CA SER A 498 -26.45 15.24 0.47
C SER A 498 -26.65 13.80 0.92
N PHE A 499 -27.88 13.40 1.25
CA PHE A 499 -28.18 12.03 1.68
C PHE A 499 -27.99 10.99 0.57
N LEU A 500 -28.24 11.36 -0.68
CA LEU A 500 -28.07 10.46 -1.82
C LEU A 500 -26.66 10.48 -2.43
N ALA A 501 -25.87 11.52 -2.14
CA ALA A 501 -24.44 11.56 -2.43
C ALA A 501 -23.62 10.77 -1.40
N ASP A 502 -24.13 10.62 -0.17
CA ASP A 502 -23.58 9.72 0.85
C ASP A 502 -23.74 8.27 0.41
N LYS A 503 -22.61 7.62 0.10
CA LYS A 503 -22.58 6.23 -0.39
C LYS A 503 -23.17 5.20 0.58
N ILE A 504 -23.29 5.54 1.87
CA ILE A 504 -23.92 4.69 2.88
C ILE A 504 -25.43 4.94 2.87
N LYS A 505 -25.88 6.19 3.01
CA LYS A 505 -27.32 6.51 3.11
C LYS A 505 -28.09 6.31 1.80
N MET A 506 -27.45 6.52 0.65
CA MET A 506 -28.01 6.25 -0.68
C MET A 506 -28.56 4.83 -0.82
N ARG A 507 -27.97 3.86 -0.10
CA ARG A 507 -28.37 2.45 -0.11
C ARG A 507 -29.81 2.24 0.31
N PHE A 508 -30.31 3.03 1.26
CA PHE A 508 -31.70 2.99 1.69
C PHE A 508 -32.66 3.34 0.55
N TYR A 509 -32.34 4.39 -0.22
CA TYR A 509 -33.12 4.80 -1.37
C TYR A 509 -33.10 3.72 -2.47
N VAL A 510 -31.94 3.19 -2.80
CA VAL A 510 -31.80 2.11 -3.80
C VAL A 510 -32.58 0.87 -3.41
N ALA A 511 -32.43 0.42 -2.16
CA ALA A 511 -33.12 -0.76 -1.65
C ALA A 511 -34.64 -0.57 -1.67
N SER A 512 -35.13 0.61 -1.27
CA SER A 512 -36.56 0.92 -1.26
C SER A 512 -37.14 1.07 -2.69
N ALA A 513 -36.43 1.77 -3.58
CA ALA A 513 -36.90 2.05 -4.95
C ALA A 513 -36.92 0.82 -5.86
N LEU A 514 -36.09 -0.19 -5.58
CA LEU A 514 -35.96 -1.42 -6.38
C LEU A 514 -36.50 -2.68 -5.67
N SER A 515 -37.24 -2.52 -4.57
CA SER A 515 -37.90 -3.63 -3.88
C SER A 515 -39.17 -4.03 -4.62
N ASP A 516 -39.24 -5.29 -5.10
CA ASP A 516 -40.40 -5.82 -5.82
C ASP A 516 -41.55 -6.19 -4.86
N ASN A 517 -41.26 -6.50 -3.59
CA ASN A 517 -42.17 -7.19 -2.66
C ASN A 517 -42.18 -6.65 -1.22
N HIS A 518 -41.84 -5.38 -0.99
CA HIS A 518 -41.84 -4.82 0.38
C HIS A 518 -40.89 -5.59 1.34
N GLU A 519 -39.75 -6.08 0.83
CA GLU A 519 -38.78 -6.89 1.60
C GLU A 519 -38.13 -6.16 2.79
N TYR A 520 -38.33 -4.84 2.91
CA TYR A 520 -37.70 -3.99 3.92
C TYR A 520 -38.74 -3.40 4.87
N SER A 521 -38.42 -3.36 6.16
CA SER A 521 -39.33 -2.85 7.20
C SER A 521 -39.63 -1.35 7.13
N TRP A 522 -38.92 -0.60 6.26
CA TRP A 522 -39.09 0.84 6.00
C TRP A 522 -39.76 1.10 4.64
N ASP A 523 -40.92 0.49 4.41
CA ASP A 523 -41.65 0.58 3.15
C ASP A 523 -41.84 2.01 2.63
N LYS A 524 -41.49 2.17 1.35
CA LYS A 524 -41.47 3.44 0.60
C LYS A 524 -40.87 4.58 1.42
N ILE A 525 -39.54 4.62 1.50
CA ILE A 525 -38.85 5.81 2.01
C ILE A 525 -39.30 6.98 1.13
N ASP A 526 -40.17 7.81 1.68
CA ASP A 526 -40.44 9.11 1.11
C ASP A 526 -39.20 9.96 1.36
N ILE A 527 -38.32 9.98 0.37
CA ILE A 527 -37.08 10.76 0.44
C ILE A 527 -37.37 12.26 0.61
N LEU A 528 -38.57 12.74 0.30
CA LEU A 528 -38.95 14.14 0.46
C LEU A 528 -39.54 14.44 1.85
N ASN A 529 -39.78 13.42 2.67
CA ASN A 529 -40.33 13.58 4.01
C ASN A 529 -39.20 13.82 5.03
N GLU A 530 -39.31 14.90 5.82
CA GLU A 530 -38.35 15.23 6.87
C GLU A 530 -38.26 14.18 7.99
N LYS A 531 -39.29 13.32 8.14
CA LYS A 531 -39.27 12.18 9.06
C LYS A 531 -38.58 10.94 8.47
N SER A 532 -37.98 11.06 7.28
CA SER A 532 -37.24 9.99 6.63
C SER A 532 -36.06 9.55 7.49
N ILE A 533 -35.82 8.23 7.50
CA ILE A 533 -34.66 7.61 8.14
C ILE A 533 -33.33 8.21 7.69
N LEU A 534 -33.29 8.83 6.50
CA LEU A 534 -32.10 9.48 5.93
C LEU A 534 -31.57 10.64 6.80
N PHE A 535 -32.43 11.24 7.65
CA PHE A 535 -32.05 12.33 8.55
C PHE A 535 -31.34 11.87 9.83
N ASN A 536 -31.39 10.59 10.18
CA ASN A 536 -30.72 10.05 11.37
C ASN A 536 -29.20 9.96 11.16
N ASN A 537 -28.43 9.96 12.25
CA ASN A 537 -26.98 9.78 12.20
C ASN A 537 -26.62 8.35 11.82
N ILE A 538 -25.43 8.13 11.23
CA ILE A 538 -25.02 6.79 10.78
C ILE A 538 -24.96 5.79 11.95
N ASP A 539 -24.61 6.25 13.15
CA ASP A 539 -24.53 5.40 14.34
C ASP A 539 -25.87 4.79 14.73
N ASP A 540 -26.97 5.54 14.60
CA ASP A 540 -28.33 5.08 14.92
C ASP A 540 -28.91 4.16 13.82
N LEU A 541 -28.20 4.04 12.70
CA LEU A 541 -28.64 3.34 11.50
C LEU A 541 -27.85 2.07 11.20
N GLN A 542 -26.84 1.70 12.00
CA GLN A 542 -25.92 0.60 11.65
C GLN A 542 -26.63 -0.69 11.26
N ASP A 543 -27.50 -1.23 12.13
CA ASP A 543 -28.24 -2.48 11.85
C ASP A 543 -29.05 -2.39 10.56
N LYS A 544 -29.73 -1.26 10.35
CA LYS A 544 -30.56 -1.01 9.18
C LYS A 544 -29.74 -0.84 7.90
N ILE A 545 -28.53 -0.27 8.00
CA ILE A 545 -27.59 -0.22 6.88
C ILE A 545 -27.20 -1.65 6.49
N PHE A 546 -26.91 -2.54 7.44
CA PHE A 546 -26.57 -3.93 7.12
C PHE A 546 -27.73 -4.71 6.50
N GLU A 547 -28.98 -4.42 6.84
CA GLU A 547 -30.13 -5.02 6.14
C GLU A 547 -30.18 -4.68 4.63
N THR A 548 -29.59 -3.54 4.20
CA THR A 548 -29.48 -3.22 2.77
C THR A 548 -28.64 -4.24 1.99
N ASN A 549 -27.86 -5.09 2.66
CA ASN A 549 -27.15 -6.21 2.02
C ASN A 549 -28.10 -7.26 1.41
N LYS A 550 -29.40 -7.26 1.78
CA LYS A 550 -30.43 -8.06 1.11
C LYS A 550 -30.70 -7.57 -0.32
N CYS A 551 -30.40 -6.31 -0.62
CA CYS A 551 -30.60 -5.73 -1.95
C CYS A 551 -29.59 -6.34 -2.93
N LYS A 552 -30.07 -7.15 -3.87
CA LYS A 552 -29.23 -7.80 -4.90
C LYS A 552 -28.47 -6.82 -5.81
N TYR A 553 -28.82 -5.54 -5.79
CA TYR A 553 -28.19 -4.49 -6.59
C TYR A 553 -27.13 -3.67 -5.84
N LEU A 554 -26.84 -3.99 -4.58
CA LEU A 554 -25.86 -3.28 -3.77
C LEU A 554 -24.70 -4.21 -3.38
N PRO A 555 -23.44 -3.74 -3.41
CA PRO A 555 -22.32 -4.50 -2.83
C PRO A 555 -22.56 -4.76 -1.35
N LYS A 556 -22.16 -5.92 -0.84
CA LYS A 556 -22.28 -6.21 0.59
C LYS A 556 -21.36 -5.29 1.40
N ILE A 557 -21.87 -4.67 2.46
CA ILE A 557 -21.08 -3.99 3.48
C ILE A 557 -20.68 -5.00 4.54
N TYR A 558 -19.39 -5.01 4.90
CA TYR A 558 -18.82 -5.83 5.96
C TYR A 558 -18.57 -5.05 7.26
N GLY A 559 -18.39 -3.73 7.18
CA GLY A 559 -18.13 -2.91 8.35
C GLY A 559 -18.20 -1.41 8.06
N ILE A 560 -18.53 -0.62 9.07
CA ILE A 560 -18.58 0.86 9.02
C ILE A 560 -17.85 1.40 10.24
N TYR A 561 -16.92 2.32 10.02
CA TYR A 561 -15.94 2.74 10.99
C TYR A 561 -15.86 4.26 11.07
N LYS A 562 -15.79 4.80 12.30
CA LYS A 562 -15.59 6.24 12.54
C LYS A 562 -14.16 6.66 12.22
N ASN A 563 -13.18 5.82 12.56
CA ASN A 563 -11.77 6.05 12.29
C ASN A 563 -11.13 4.85 11.59
N ILE A 564 -10.00 5.09 10.93
CA ILE A 564 -9.19 4.01 10.34
C ILE A 564 -8.65 3.01 11.37
N TYR A 565 -8.58 3.41 12.64
CA TYR A 565 -8.08 2.57 13.74
C TYR A 565 -9.13 1.59 14.26
N ASP A 566 -10.41 1.83 13.95
CA ASP A 566 -11.53 0.98 14.38
C ASP A 566 -11.73 -0.23 13.44
N ILE A 567 -10.95 -0.32 12.35
CA ILE A 567 -11.08 -1.38 11.34
C ILE A 567 -10.54 -2.70 11.90
N ASN A 568 -11.44 -3.63 12.19
CA ASN A 568 -11.08 -5.00 12.54
C ASN A 568 -10.86 -5.87 11.28
N PHE A 569 -9.61 -5.95 10.80
CA PHE A 569 -9.26 -6.78 9.63
C PHE A 569 -9.51 -8.28 9.83
N ASN A 570 -9.64 -8.77 11.07
CA ASN A 570 -9.94 -10.19 11.31
C ASN A 570 -11.38 -10.54 10.91
N GLU A 571 -12.31 -9.59 10.97
CA GLU A 571 -13.72 -9.77 10.60
C GLU A 571 -13.99 -9.57 9.11
N LEU A 572 -13.05 -8.94 8.38
CA LEU A 572 -13.17 -8.72 6.95
C LEU A 572 -12.84 -9.99 6.14
N PRO A 573 -13.44 -10.20 4.97
CA PRO A 573 -13.08 -11.29 4.06
C PRO A 573 -11.64 -11.15 3.51
N ASN A 574 -11.17 -12.13 2.73
CA ASN A 574 -9.85 -12.07 2.12
C ASN A 574 -9.70 -10.92 1.11
N SER A 575 -10.79 -10.51 0.46
CA SER A 575 -10.79 -9.38 -0.48
C SER A 575 -11.96 -8.43 -0.23
N PHE A 576 -11.69 -7.13 -0.32
CA PHE A 576 -12.66 -6.07 -0.04
C PHE A 576 -12.18 -4.72 -0.58
N VAL A 577 -13.06 -3.72 -0.57
CA VAL A 577 -12.70 -2.31 -0.80
C VAL A 577 -13.00 -1.53 0.46
N LEU A 578 -12.01 -0.80 0.98
CA LEU A 578 -12.24 0.25 1.98
C LEU A 578 -12.56 1.55 1.25
N LYS A 579 -13.63 2.25 1.62
CA LYS A 579 -14.06 3.48 0.97
C LYS A 579 -14.52 4.52 1.99
N THR A 580 -14.27 5.79 1.69
CA THR A 580 -14.96 6.91 2.32
C THR A 580 -16.30 7.17 1.63
N ASN A 581 -17.30 7.56 2.40
CA ASN A 581 -18.67 7.75 1.91
C ASN A 581 -18.94 9.12 1.28
N HIS A 582 -18.16 10.15 1.63
CA HIS A 582 -18.49 11.57 1.44
C HIS A 582 -17.66 12.27 0.36
N ASP A 583 -16.92 11.54 -0.48
CA ASP A 583 -15.98 12.15 -1.44
C ASP A 583 -15.72 11.27 -2.68
N CYS A 584 -14.76 11.68 -3.51
CA CYS A 584 -14.22 10.89 -4.61
C CYS A 584 -12.75 10.50 -4.36
N GLY A 585 -12.38 9.27 -4.71
CA GLY A 585 -10.99 8.79 -4.70
C GLY A 585 -10.49 8.23 -3.37
N GLY A 586 -11.23 8.42 -2.27
CA GLY A 586 -10.93 7.85 -0.96
C GLY A 586 -11.28 6.36 -0.87
N TYR A 587 -10.55 5.54 -1.62
CA TYR A 587 -10.71 4.09 -1.58
C TYR A 587 -9.37 3.36 -1.56
N VAL A 588 -9.36 2.15 -1.01
CA VAL A 588 -8.26 1.19 -1.00
C VAL A 588 -8.82 -0.16 -1.44
N ILE A 589 -8.28 -0.69 -2.54
CA ILE A 589 -8.60 -2.04 -3.02
C ILE A 589 -7.69 -3.01 -2.29
N VAL A 590 -8.28 -4.05 -1.71
CA VAL A 590 -7.56 -5.15 -1.06
C VAL A 590 -7.96 -6.44 -1.77
N GLU A 591 -7.11 -6.90 -2.70
CA GLU A 591 -7.33 -8.15 -3.45
C GLU A 591 -6.95 -9.38 -2.62
N ASN A 592 -5.92 -9.24 -1.77
CA ASN A 592 -5.50 -10.23 -0.81
C ASN A 592 -5.20 -9.52 0.52
N LYS A 593 -5.96 -9.87 1.57
CA LYS A 593 -5.89 -9.24 2.88
C LYS A 593 -4.53 -9.47 3.55
N GLN A 594 -3.97 -10.67 3.42
CA GLN A 594 -2.73 -10.99 4.12
C GLN A 594 -1.52 -10.35 3.45
N GLU A 595 -1.47 -10.36 2.11
CA GLU A 595 -0.48 -9.62 1.34
C GLU A 595 -0.54 -8.13 1.69
N PHE A 596 -1.75 -7.56 1.72
CA PHE A 596 -1.98 -6.17 2.09
C PHE A 596 -1.50 -5.84 3.52
N LEU A 597 -1.77 -6.70 4.50
CA LEU A 597 -1.35 -6.50 5.89
C LEU A 597 0.16 -6.73 6.10
N ARG A 598 0.77 -7.60 5.30
CA ARG A 598 2.20 -7.93 5.33
C ARG A 598 3.05 -6.82 4.69
N ASP A 599 2.59 -6.22 3.59
CA ASP A 599 3.28 -5.07 3.00
C ASP A 599 3.01 -3.81 3.84
N THR A 600 3.87 -3.62 4.84
CA THR A 600 3.77 -2.48 5.78
C THR A 600 3.79 -1.11 5.10
N VAL A 601 4.42 -0.98 3.92
CA VAL A 601 4.51 0.27 3.17
C VAL A 601 3.18 0.52 2.45
N VAL A 602 2.66 -0.46 1.73
CA VAL A 602 1.35 -0.39 1.07
C VAL A 602 0.25 -0.17 2.08
N PHE A 603 0.21 -0.95 3.17
CA PHE A 603 -0.73 -0.78 4.28
C PHE A 603 -0.67 0.63 4.86
N SER A 604 0.52 1.13 5.21
CA SER A 604 0.68 2.46 5.81
C SER A 604 0.24 3.57 4.85
N ASN A 605 0.57 3.45 3.56
CA ASN A 605 0.16 4.43 2.55
C ASN A 605 -1.36 4.41 2.33
N ALA A 606 -1.97 3.23 2.32
CA ALA A 606 -3.41 3.04 2.23
C ALA A 606 -4.14 3.65 3.44
N MET A 607 -3.69 3.37 4.66
CA MET A 607 -4.28 3.93 5.88
C MET A 607 -4.11 5.45 5.95
N LYS A 608 -2.92 5.98 5.59
CA LYS A 608 -2.69 7.44 5.48
C LYS A 608 -3.59 8.08 4.43
N LYS A 609 -3.82 7.42 3.29
CA LYS A 609 -4.75 7.88 2.27
C LYS A 609 -6.16 7.97 2.85
N LEU A 610 -6.69 6.89 3.42
CA LEU A 610 -8.04 6.87 4.01
C LEU A 610 -8.19 7.91 5.11
N LYS A 611 -7.20 8.05 6.02
CA LYS A 611 -7.20 9.07 7.06
C LYS A 611 -7.28 10.49 6.48
N LYS A 612 -6.46 10.80 5.47
CA LYS A 612 -6.47 12.10 4.81
C LYS A 612 -7.83 12.40 4.16
N HIS A 613 -8.46 11.40 3.55
CA HIS A 613 -9.78 11.55 2.94
C HIS A 613 -10.85 11.74 4.02
N LEU A 614 -10.84 10.94 5.08
CA LEU A 614 -11.74 11.05 6.22
C LEU A 614 -11.67 12.41 6.94
N GLU A 615 -10.49 13.01 7.04
CA GLU A 615 -10.26 14.31 7.69
C GLU A 615 -10.57 15.52 6.78
N TRP A 616 -10.82 15.30 5.48
CA TRP A 616 -11.00 16.39 4.51
C TRP A 616 -12.44 16.48 4.02
N ASN A 617 -13.05 17.65 4.19
CA ASN A 617 -14.32 17.98 3.56
C ASN A 617 -14.20 18.25 2.05
N TYR A 618 -14.76 17.37 1.21
CA TYR A 618 -14.72 17.45 -0.26
C TYR A 618 -15.20 18.79 -0.84
N TYR A 619 -16.19 19.45 -0.20
CA TYR A 619 -16.67 20.79 -0.56
C TYR A 619 -15.55 21.84 -0.56
N SER A 620 -14.55 21.72 0.32
CA SER A 620 -13.46 22.71 0.43
C SER A 620 -12.53 22.78 -0.78
N VAL A 621 -12.64 21.87 -1.75
CA VAL A 621 -11.88 21.94 -3.02
C VAL A 621 -12.75 22.13 -4.23
N PHE A 622 -13.94 21.52 -4.29
CA PHE A 622 -14.79 21.59 -5.49
C PHE A 622 -15.99 22.52 -5.34
N ARG A 623 -16.28 22.99 -4.12
CA ARG A 623 -17.46 23.79 -3.75
C ARG A 623 -18.81 23.12 -4.02
N GLU A 624 -18.82 21.81 -4.17
CA GLU A 624 -20.04 21.02 -4.29
C GLU A 624 -20.75 20.95 -2.93
N TRP A 625 -21.79 21.79 -2.76
CA TRP A 625 -22.44 22.04 -1.48
C TRP A 625 -23.02 20.78 -0.82
N HIS A 626 -23.57 19.84 -1.59
CA HIS A 626 -24.20 18.61 -1.05
C HIS A 626 -23.20 17.63 -0.41
N TYR A 627 -21.89 17.78 -0.62
CA TYR A 627 -20.89 17.00 0.12
C TYR A 627 -20.48 17.65 1.45
N LYS A 628 -20.89 18.91 1.70
CA LYS A 628 -20.38 19.72 2.81
C LYS A 628 -20.70 19.12 4.18
N ASP A 629 -21.92 18.62 4.35
CA ASP A 629 -22.45 18.22 5.66
C ASP A 629 -22.66 16.69 5.77
N ILE A 630 -22.08 15.91 4.85
CA ILE A 630 -22.10 14.45 4.96
C ILE A 630 -21.20 14.03 6.12
N GLU A 631 -21.75 13.21 7.03
CA GLU A 631 -21.01 12.62 8.14
C GLU A 631 -19.92 11.65 7.62
N PRO A 632 -18.62 11.95 7.84
CA PRO A 632 -17.55 11.10 7.32
C PRO A 632 -17.48 9.73 8.00
N ARG A 633 -17.37 8.67 7.18
CA ARG A 633 -17.11 7.29 7.59
C ARG A 633 -16.17 6.60 6.61
N VAL A 634 -15.41 5.63 7.11
CA VAL A 634 -14.79 4.58 6.28
C VAL A 634 -15.67 3.34 6.38
N PHE A 635 -15.95 2.67 5.27
CA PHE A 635 -16.66 1.40 5.27
C PHE A 635 -15.95 0.37 4.38
N ALA A 636 -16.08 -0.90 4.74
CA ALA A 636 -15.59 -2.02 3.96
C ALA A 636 -16.76 -2.62 3.16
N GLU A 637 -16.61 -2.75 1.85
CA GLU A 637 -17.58 -3.39 0.96
C GLU A 637 -16.95 -4.49 0.10
N GLU A 638 -17.82 -5.32 -0.49
CA GLU A 638 -17.48 -6.37 -1.45
C GLU A 638 -16.60 -5.84 -2.59
N LEU A 639 -15.43 -6.48 -2.79
CA LEU A 639 -14.62 -6.24 -3.97
C LEU A 639 -15.23 -6.98 -5.15
N LEU A 640 -15.78 -6.21 -6.09
CA LEU A 640 -16.36 -6.77 -7.30
C LEU A 640 -15.25 -6.99 -8.35
N LEU A 641 -14.89 -8.26 -8.61
CA LEU A 641 -13.89 -8.69 -9.59
C LEU A 641 -14.55 -9.33 -10.81
N GLY A 642 -14.09 -8.98 -12.02
CA GLY A 642 -14.55 -9.62 -13.27
C GLY A 642 -13.80 -10.92 -13.57
N GLU A 643 -14.18 -11.63 -14.63
CA GLU A 643 -13.54 -12.88 -15.09
C GLU A 643 -12.01 -12.79 -15.16
N ASN A 644 -11.48 -11.62 -15.54
CA ASN A 644 -10.04 -11.37 -15.68
C ASN A 644 -9.37 -10.78 -14.41
N LYS A 645 -10.02 -10.82 -13.24
CA LYS A 645 -9.60 -10.09 -12.01
C LYS A 645 -9.45 -8.57 -12.19
N LYS A 646 -9.94 -8.01 -13.30
CA LYS A 646 -9.99 -6.57 -13.54
C LYS A 646 -11.23 -5.97 -12.83
N PRO A 647 -11.16 -4.71 -12.35
CA PRO A 647 -12.37 -4.01 -11.92
C PRO A 647 -13.35 -3.90 -13.09
N ALA A 648 -14.64 -3.96 -12.81
CA ALA A 648 -15.64 -3.79 -13.85
C ALA A 648 -15.53 -2.45 -14.54
N ASP A 649 -15.88 -2.50 -15.83
CA ASP A 649 -16.30 -1.34 -16.58
C ASP A 649 -17.39 -0.60 -15.83
N THR A 650 -17.34 0.72 -15.91
CA THR A 650 -18.30 1.59 -15.24
C THR A 650 -19.23 2.17 -16.27
N TYR A 651 -20.51 2.01 -16.03
CA TYR A 651 -21.58 2.52 -16.88
C TYR A 651 -22.27 3.64 -16.13
N LYS A 652 -22.01 4.89 -16.54
CA LYS A 652 -22.63 6.07 -15.93
C LYS A 652 -23.78 6.52 -16.81
N PHE A 653 -25.01 6.25 -16.36
CA PHE A 653 -26.22 6.62 -17.07
C PHE A 653 -26.59 8.06 -16.73
N HIS A 654 -26.52 8.95 -17.71
CA HIS A 654 -26.94 10.34 -17.61
C HIS A 654 -28.42 10.43 -17.99
N ILE A 655 -29.30 10.55 -16.99
CA ILE A 655 -30.74 10.62 -17.19
C ILE A 655 -31.19 12.08 -17.11
N PHE A 656 -31.64 12.61 -18.25
CA PHE A 656 -32.22 13.96 -18.39
C PHE A 656 -33.74 13.90 -18.52
N ASP A 657 -34.27 12.85 -19.15
CA ASP A 657 -35.69 12.74 -19.48
C ASP A 657 -36.16 11.29 -19.34
N LYS A 658 -37.09 11.02 -18.43
CA LYS A 658 -37.56 9.65 -18.15
C LYS A 658 -38.59 9.17 -19.17
N GLU A 659 -39.20 10.09 -19.92
CA GLU A 659 -40.27 9.80 -20.89
C GLU A 659 -39.70 9.68 -22.31
N ASN A 660 -38.64 10.43 -22.63
CA ASN A 660 -37.95 10.35 -23.91
C ASN A 660 -36.56 9.70 -23.78
N LEU A 661 -36.49 8.40 -24.09
CA LEU A 661 -35.25 7.61 -24.01
C LEU A 661 -34.11 8.15 -24.89
N SER A 662 -34.42 8.84 -26.00
CA SER A 662 -33.41 9.40 -26.91
C SER A 662 -32.64 10.60 -26.33
N ASN A 663 -33.11 11.16 -25.21
CA ASN A 663 -32.47 12.28 -24.51
C ASN A 663 -31.48 11.83 -23.42
N ASN A 664 -31.25 10.52 -23.26
CA ASN A 664 -30.38 9.97 -22.21
C ASN A 664 -29.17 9.27 -22.81
N PHE A 665 -28.08 9.22 -22.02
CA PHE A 665 -26.78 8.76 -22.51
C PHE A 665 -26.07 7.86 -21.50
N ILE A 666 -25.13 7.05 -21.98
CA ILE A 666 -24.32 6.13 -21.18
C ILE A 666 -22.86 6.45 -21.40
N GLN A 667 -22.18 6.90 -20.36
CA GLN A 667 -20.73 6.99 -20.37
C GLN A 667 -20.14 5.66 -19.93
N VAL A 668 -19.40 5.01 -20.82
CA VAL A 668 -18.70 3.76 -20.54
C VAL A 668 -17.23 4.08 -20.31
N THR A 669 -16.71 3.66 -19.16
CA THR A 669 -15.27 3.70 -18.88
C THR A 669 -14.75 2.27 -18.83
N THR A 670 -13.92 1.90 -19.80
CA THR A 670 -13.29 0.57 -19.88
C THR A 670 -11.85 0.59 -19.40
N ASP A 671 -11.36 -0.58 -18.95
CA ASP A 671 -9.94 -0.84 -18.63
C ASP A 671 -9.27 0.29 -17.83
N ARG A 672 -9.77 0.58 -16.62
CA ARG A 672 -9.29 1.68 -15.77
C ARG A 672 -7.77 1.73 -15.54
N PHE A 673 -7.06 0.62 -15.77
CA PHE A 673 -5.63 0.45 -15.51
C PHE A 673 -4.75 0.20 -16.74
N ASP A 674 -5.29 -0.36 -17.85
CA ASP A 674 -4.50 -0.79 -19.02
C ASP A 674 -4.76 0.07 -20.27
N ASN A 675 -5.95 -0.04 -20.87
CA ASN A 675 -6.37 0.70 -22.06
C ASN A 675 -7.54 1.62 -21.73
N TYR A 676 -7.30 2.61 -20.87
CA TYR A 676 -8.32 3.55 -20.41
C TYR A 676 -9.01 4.23 -21.60
N GLN A 677 -10.28 3.88 -21.82
CA GLN A 677 -11.13 4.56 -22.78
C GLN A 677 -12.39 5.01 -22.10
N ARG A 678 -12.79 6.26 -22.36
CA ARG A 678 -14.10 6.80 -21.99
C ARG A 678 -14.86 7.07 -23.26
N ALA A 679 -15.92 6.32 -23.51
CA ALA A 679 -16.79 6.49 -24.67
C ALA A 679 -18.21 6.84 -24.21
N MET A 680 -18.91 7.66 -24.99
CA MET A 680 -20.29 8.04 -24.72
C MET A 680 -21.22 7.36 -25.73
N PHE A 681 -22.34 6.83 -25.25
CA PHE A 681 -23.35 6.14 -26.06
C PHE A 681 -24.73 6.71 -25.81
N ASP A 682 -25.63 6.57 -26.79
CA ASP A 682 -27.07 6.65 -26.54
C ASP A 682 -27.58 5.35 -25.86
N LEU A 683 -28.85 5.32 -25.44
CA LEU A 683 -29.44 4.12 -24.84
C LEU A 683 -29.60 2.95 -25.82
N SER A 684 -29.46 3.17 -27.13
CA SER A 684 -29.48 2.13 -28.16
C SER A 684 -28.10 1.53 -28.43
N TRP A 685 -27.06 1.95 -27.70
CA TRP A 685 -25.67 1.52 -27.84
C TRP A 685 -24.96 2.05 -29.10
N ASN A 686 -25.41 3.16 -29.67
CA ASN A 686 -24.66 3.88 -30.72
C ASN A 686 -23.77 4.94 -30.07
N LEU A 687 -22.61 5.23 -30.69
CA LEU A 687 -21.74 6.32 -30.22
C LEU A 687 -22.51 7.64 -30.22
N ALA A 688 -22.52 8.31 -29.08
CA ALA A 688 -23.09 9.63 -28.97
C ALA A 688 -22.25 10.65 -29.76
N PRO A 689 -22.87 11.72 -30.28
CA PRO A 689 -22.19 12.78 -31.02
C PRO A 689 -21.33 13.72 -30.16
N PHE A 690 -21.18 13.43 -28.86
CA PHE A 690 -20.36 14.17 -27.92
C PHE A 690 -19.75 13.24 -26.87
N ASN A 691 -18.77 13.74 -26.11
CA ASN A 691 -18.26 13.09 -24.90
C ASN A 691 -17.68 14.15 -23.95
N PHE A 692 -17.46 13.79 -22.68
CA PHE A 692 -16.85 14.66 -21.68
C PHE A 692 -15.33 14.50 -21.70
N MET A 693 -14.60 15.61 -21.87
CA MET A 693 -13.12 15.72 -21.96
C MET A 693 -12.45 15.07 -23.18
N TYR A 694 -13.10 14.12 -23.84
CA TYR A 694 -12.56 13.37 -24.99
C TYR A 694 -13.43 13.60 -26.23
N ASP A 695 -12.83 13.55 -27.42
CA ASP A 695 -13.60 13.53 -28.67
C ASP A 695 -14.08 12.11 -28.95
N ASN A 696 -15.39 11.90 -28.95
CA ASN A 696 -15.99 10.57 -29.17
C ASN A 696 -15.68 10.00 -30.57
N LYS A 697 -15.30 10.85 -31.54
CA LYS A 697 -14.86 10.41 -32.88
C LYS A 697 -13.54 9.64 -32.85
N ASN A 698 -12.75 9.80 -31.80
CA ASN A 698 -11.47 9.10 -31.62
C ASN A 698 -11.64 7.73 -30.97
N VAL A 699 -12.87 7.30 -30.65
CA VAL A 699 -13.14 5.95 -30.17
C VAL A 699 -12.89 4.95 -31.30
N THR A 700 -11.81 4.18 -31.20
CA THR A 700 -11.41 3.18 -32.20
C THR A 700 -11.93 1.78 -31.87
N MET A 701 -12.10 1.46 -30.58
CA MET A 701 -12.61 0.17 -30.12
C MET A 701 -13.93 0.37 -29.37
N ILE A 702 -15.01 -0.16 -29.93
CA ILE A 702 -16.34 -0.09 -29.28
C ILE A 702 -16.38 -1.11 -28.13
N PRO A 703 -16.65 -0.69 -26.88
CA PRO A 703 -16.86 -1.61 -25.78
C PRO A 703 -18.01 -2.58 -26.08
N LYS A 704 -17.86 -3.83 -25.66
CA LYS A 704 -18.90 -4.85 -25.79
C LYS A 704 -20.17 -4.37 -25.08
N LYS A 705 -21.31 -4.48 -25.77
CA LYS A 705 -22.63 -4.19 -25.18
C LYS A 705 -22.85 -5.07 -23.95
N PRO A 706 -23.20 -4.51 -22.78
CA PRO A 706 -23.51 -5.30 -21.60
C PRO A 706 -24.75 -6.16 -21.87
N ASN A 707 -24.67 -7.45 -21.54
CA ASN A 707 -25.75 -8.40 -21.77
C ASN A 707 -27.03 -8.04 -20.99
N LEU A 708 -26.93 -7.25 -19.90
CA LEU A 708 -28.06 -6.80 -19.09
C LEU A 708 -28.42 -5.32 -19.33
N LEU A 709 -28.09 -4.76 -20.50
CA LEU A 709 -28.31 -3.33 -20.80
C LEU A 709 -29.75 -2.88 -20.49
N ASP A 710 -30.76 -3.63 -20.93
CA ASP A 710 -32.16 -3.24 -20.76
C ASP A 710 -32.55 -3.16 -19.28
N SER A 711 -32.07 -4.11 -18.47
CA SER A 711 -32.25 -4.08 -17.01
C SER A 711 -31.52 -2.90 -16.38
N MET A 712 -30.32 -2.56 -16.84
CA MET A 712 -29.56 -1.39 -16.37
C MET A 712 -30.30 -0.08 -16.68
N ILE A 713 -30.84 0.06 -17.91
CA ILE A 713 -31.67 1.21 -18.31
C ILE A 713 -32.89 1.33 -17.40
N ASN A 714 -33.63 0.25 -17.20
CA ASN A 714 -34.83 0.25 -16.35
C ASN A 714 -34.51 0.66 -14.91
N ILE A 715 -33.43 0.12 -14.32
CA ILE A 715 -32.96 0.51 -12.98
C ILE A 715 -32.62 2.00 -12.93
N SER A 716 -31.87 2.51 -13.90
CA SER A 716 -31.51 3.94 -13.95
C SER A 716 -32.73 4.85 -14.07
N LEU A 717 -33.74 4.48 -14.85
CA LEU A 717 -34.98 5.25 -14.98
C LEU A 717 -35.81 5.25 -13.68
N ILE A 718 -35.90 4.11 -12.97
CA ILE A 718 -36.58 4.02 -11.68
C ILE A 718 -35.92 4.94 -10.65
N LEU A 719 -34.58 4.88 -10.54
CA LEU A 719 -33.82 5.72 -9.60
C LEU A 719 -33.80 7.20 -10.00
N ALA A 720 -34.02 7.52 -11.28
CA ALA A 720 -34.07 8.89 -11.77
C ALA A 720 -35.44 9.57 -11.60
N LYS A 721 -36.50 8.82 -11.28
CA LYS A 721 -37.89 9.30 -11.26
C LYS A 721 -38.09 10.63 -10.49
N PRO A 722 -37.49 10.85 -9.30
CA PRO A 722 -37.70 12.10 -8.55
C PRO A 722 -36.94 13.31 -9.12
N PHE A 723 -35.93 13.08 -9.97
CA PHE A 723 -34.94 14.09 -10.32
C PHE A 723 -35.15 14.61 -11.75
N ASP A 724 -34.83 15.88 -11.95
CA ASP A 724 -34.75 16.53 -13.27
C ASP A 724 -33.47 16.13 -14.03
N TYR A 725 -32.39 15.86 -13.31
CA TYR A 725 -31.17 15.24 -13.83
C TYR A 725 -30.45 14.47 -12.72
N VAL A 726 -30.07 13.22 -13.01
CA VAL A 726 -29.18 12.42 -12.18
C VAL A 726 -28.28 11.54 -13.05
N ARG A 727 -27.04 11.35 -12.61
CA ARG A 727 -26.15 10.33 -13.17
C ARG A 727 -26.16 9.11 -12.26
N VAL A 728 -26.54 7.96 -12.80
CA VAL A 728 -26.58 6.68 -12.08
C VAL A 728 -25.35 5.86 -12.47
N ASP A 729 -24.46 5.59 -11.53
CA ASP A 729 -23.24 4.83 -11.77
C ASP A 729 -23.50 3.35 -11.47
N LEU A 730 -23.41 2.52 -12.50
CA LEU A 730 -23.62 1.08 -12.44
C LEU A 730 -22.36 0.29 -12.80
N TYR A 731 -22.28 -0.91 -12.25
CA TYR A 731 -21.33 -1.95 -12.62
C TYR A 731 -22.09 -3.20 -13.04
N GLN A 732 -21.55 -3.96 -14.00
CA GLN A 732 -22.09 -5.27 -14.37
C GLN A 732 -20.99 -6.33 -14.18
N PHE A 733 -21.30 -7.38 -13.43
CA PHE A 733 -20.45 -8.57 -13.25
C PHE A 733 -21.29 -9.82 -13.53
N ASP A 734 -20.81 -10.70 -14.40
CA ASP A 734 -21.53 -11.91 -14.83
C ASP A 734 -23.00 -11.62 -15.20
N LYS A 735 -23.95 -12.10 -14.40
CA LYS A 735 -25.39 -11.90 -14.53
C LYS A 735 -25.97 -10.96 -13.45
N LYS A 736 -25.15 -10.09 -12.86
CA LYS A 736 -25.54 -9.18 -11.77
C LYS A 736 -25.21 -7.73 -12.12
N ILE A 737 -26.06 -6.84 -11.62
CA ILE A 737 -25.92 -5.38 -11.73
C ILE A 737 -25.71 -4.84 -10.32
N TYR A 738 -24.74 -3.95 -10.15
CA TYR A 738 -24.46 -3.26 -8.90
C TYR A 738 -24.55 -1.76 -9.09
N ILE A 739 -25.16 -1.07 -8.13
CA ILE A 739 -25.25 0.39 -8.09
C ILE A 739 -24.10 0.92 -7.24
N GLY A 740 -23.30 1.80 -7.82
CA GLY A 740 -22.14 2.41 -7.19
C GLY A 740 -22.44 3.71 -6.48
N GLU A 741 -23.03 4.68 -7.21
CA GLU A 741 -23.33 6.01 -6.70
C GLU A 741 -24.44 6.68 -7.51
N LEU A 742 -25.11 7.65 -6.89
CA LEU A 742 -25.93 8.65 -7.57
C LEU A 742 -25.17 9.97 -7.55
N THR A 743 -24.96 10.57 -8.71
CA THR A 743 -24.22 11.84 -8.84
C THR A 743 -25.11 12.92 -9.44
N PHE A 744 -25.20 14.05 -8.73
CA PHE A 744 -26.03 15.18 -9.12
C PHE A 744 -25.23 16.32 -9.79
N THR A 745 -23.90 16.28 -9.71
CA THR A 745 -22.99 17.32 -10.21
C THR A 745 -21.81 16.69 -10.95
N HIS A 746 -22.08 16.18 -12.16
CA HIS A 746 -21.07 15.45 -12.93
C HIS A 746 -19.78 16.27 -13.11
N GLY A 747 -18.63 15.64 -12.81
CA GLY A 747 -17.31 16.25 -12.99
C GLY A 747 -17.08 17.54 -12.17
N ALA A 748 -17.89 17.78 -11.13
CA ALA A 748 -17.92 19.05 -10.40
C ALA A 748 -18.06 20.27 -11.34
N ALA A 749 -18.84 20.11 -12.42
CA ALA A 749 -19.02 21.10 -13.49
C ALA A 749 -17.69 21.61 -14.13
N GLY A 750 -16.67 20.75 -14.18
CA GLY A 750 -15.35 21.08 -14.71
C GLY A 750 -14.90 20.27 -15.93
N GLU A 751 -15.80 19.48 -16.52
CA GLU A 751 -15.49 18.66 -17.69
C GLU A 751 -16.03 19.33 -18.96
N LYS A 752 -15.14 19.58 -19.94
CA LYS A 752 -15.53 20.13 -21.24
C LYS A 752 -16.35 19.12 -22.02
N VAL A 753 -17.48 19.55 -22.58
CA VAL A 753 -18.19 18.75 -23.58
C VAL A 753 -17.51 18.93 -24.93
N ILE A 754 -17.20 17.83 -25.62
CA ILE A 754 -16.56 17.83 -26.93
C ILE A 754 -17.48 17.12 -27.94
N PRO A 755 -17.89 17.79 -29.03
CA PRO A 755 -17.56 19.17 -29.38
C PRO A 755 -18.39 20.18 -28.55
N LYS A 756 -17.88 21.41 -28.41
CA LYS A 756 -18.36 22.40 -27.42
C LYS A 756 -19.84 22.77 -27.53
N GLU A 757 -20.41 22.70 -28.73
CA GLU A 757 -21.83 23.01 -28.99
C GLU A 757 -22.78 22.06 -28.27
N TRP A 758 -22.33 20.86 -27.90
CA TRP A 758 -23.14 19.91 -27.15
C TRP A 758 -23.34 20.30 -25.69
N ASP A 759 -22.49 21.15 -25.11
CA ASP A 759 -22.71 21.66 -23.75
C ASP A 759 -24.04 22.43 -23.66
N LYS A 760 -24.32 23.26 -24.67
CA LYS A 760 -25.63 23.92 -24.79
C LYS A 760 -26.74 22.92 -25.05
N LYS A 761 -26.57 21.96 -25.96
CA LYS A 761 -27.63 20.97 -26.29
C LYS A 761 -28.04 20.13 -25.08
N LEU A 762 -27.06 19.64 -24.31
CA LEU A 762 -27.33 18.94 -23.04
C LEU A 762 -28.00 19.85 -22.02
N GLY A 763 -27.59 21.13 -22.00
CA GLY A 763 -28.28 22.16 -21.24
C GLY A 763 -29.76 22.24 -21.63
N ASP A 764 -30.08 22.34 -22.92
CA ASP A 764 -31.45 22.43 -23.43
C ASP A 764 -32.30 21.17 -23.09
N LEU A 765 -31.68 19.98 -23.00
CA LEU A 765 -32.35 18.75 -22.54
C LEU A 765 -32.74 18.79 -21.06
N TRP A 766 -31.92 19.42 -20.21
CA TRP A 766 -32.16 19.47 -18.78
C TRP A 766 -33.16 20.56 -18.39
N ARG A 767 -34.42 20.15 -18.15
CA ARG A 767 -35.47 21.03 -17.60
C ARG A 767 -35.30 21.21 -16.09
N LEU A 768 -34.58 22.26 -15.68
CA LEU A 768 -34.30 22.55 -14.27
C LEU A 768 -35.58 22.59 -13.42
N LYS A 769 -35.63 21.76 -12.38
CA LYS A 769 -36.67 21.75 -11.34
C LYS A 769 -35.99 21.65 -9.99
N ARG A 770 -36.14 22.68 -9.16
CA ARG A 770 -35.65 22.63 -7.76
C ARG A 770 -36.43 21.57 -6.99
N LEU A 771 -35.72 20.74 -6.22
CA LEU A 771 -36.36 19.77 -5.33
C LEU A 771 -37.14 20.46 -4.19
N ASP A 772 -36.78 21.69 -3.82
CA ASP A 772 -37.51 22.49 -2.83
C ASP A 772 -38.97 22.78 -3.23
N ASN A 773 -39.33 22.62 -4.51
CA ASN A 773 -40.72 22.68 -4.99
C ASN A 773 -41.49 21.36 -4.83
N ALA A 774 -40.86 20.29 -4.36
CA ALA A 774 -41.49 18.98 -4.13
C ALA A 774 -41.75 18.70 -2.64
N SER A 775 -41.10 19.44 -1.73
CA SER A 775 -41.35 19.40 -0.29
C SER A 775 -42.34 20.47 0.19
N LYS A 776 -42.66 21.46 -0.65
CA LYS A 776 -43.84 22.33 -0.49
C LYS A 776 -45.02 21.70 -1.18
#